data_AF-A0A926IHA7-F1
#
_entry.id   AF-A0A926IHA7-F1
#
_cell.length_a   1.000
_cell.length_b   1.000
_cell.length_c   1.000
_cell.angle_alpha   90.00
_cell.angle_beta   90.00
_cell.angle_gamma   90.00
#
_symmetry.space_group_name_H-M   'P 1'
#
loop_
_entity.id
_entity.type
_entity.pdbx_description
1 polymer ?
#
loop_
_entity_poly.entity_id
_entity_poly.type
_entity_poly.pdbx_seq_one_letter_code
_entity_poly.pdbx_strand_id
1 'polypeptide(L)'
;MLCSRCKKRLAVVFMTRLEGDKTINEGLCLKCAKEMGLKPVSDIMDKMGITEDDLESMSDQMMDILGGEGEEGFEMGGAQQLPFLQNLLGGSGLVASEKDSSGEVPVKPKERPASRNSDKTSRKNVPEKKYKYLDAYCENLSLKAEKGKIDRIIGREKEIYRVMQILNRRTKNNPCLIGEPGVGKTAVAEGIALRLASGNAPFRLADKKLYLLDLTALIAGTQFRGQFESRVKGLVEDIKAAGNVILFIDEVHNLVGAGDSEGSMNAANILKPALSRGEIQVIGATTFNEYRKNIEKDAALERRFQPVTINEPSIDDTVDVIKGIKNYYEAHHRVNVTDEIARSAVVLSERYITDRFLPDKAIDLLDEACSCAVLRNPKLAEYDKMFKELGDVSEELDEMENSTDEIDYEAVAKLRADKIVLDEKLKELAPAALGQPVTQEDLAKVIELWTGIPASKIQETELRRVAGLEDALKEKIIGQDEAVHLVAAAVRRSRVQISSRRRPASFIFVGPTGVGKTELVKVLAKELFNDTDPLIRLDMSEFMEKHSVSRIVGSPPGYVGYDEAGQLTEKVRRRPYSVVLFDEIEKAHPDVLNILLQILDEGKITDAHGRVVSFENTVIVMTSNAGSQFKESSLGFNRTQGEMAKEKAMKALSDFLRPEFIARVDEVVAFRPLDEEDFKRIAALMLDELKGPLAEKGIKFAYTEELLAYIAKKAYGKKSGARDLRTVIRKELEDEICLILVQDPDHPPALMKAGIEEDKIKLYTN
;
A
#
# COMPACT_ATOMS: atom_id res chain seq x y z
N MET A 1 -40.24 -38.07 24.13
CA MET A 1 -41.51 -38.01 23.34
C MET A 1 -41.76 -39.39 22.73
N LEU A 2 -42.98 -39.93 22.79
CA LEU A 2 -43.29 -41.27 22.26
C LEU A 2 -43.53 -41.21 20.74
N CYS A 3 -43.26 -42.33 20.04
CA CYS A 3 -43.45 -42.50 18.61
C CYS A 3 -44.90 -42.21 18.21
N SER A 4 -45.13 -41.22 17.34
CA SER A 4 -46.44 -40.81 16.84
C SER A 4 -47.25 -41.97 16.25
N ARG A 5 -46.56 -42.96 15.64
CA ARG A 5 -47.17 -44.10 14.95
C ARG A 5 -47.54 -45.27 15.88
N CYS A 6 -46.64 -45.76 16.72
CA CYS A 6 -46.92 -46.92 17.60
C CYS A 6 -47.22 -46.57 19.06
N LYS A 7 -46.95 -45.34 19.49
CA LYS A 7 -47.14 -44.79 20.85
C LYS A 7 -46.53 -45.58 22.02
N LYS A 8 -45.80 -46.67 21.76
CA LYS A 8 -45.18 -47.54 22.78
C LYS A 8 -43.68 -47.34 22.97
N ARG A 9 -42.98 -46.81 21.97
CA ARG A 9 -41.50 -46.67 21.95
C ARG A 9 -41.11 -45.22 21.75
N LEU A 10 -39.95 -44.81 22.28
CA LEU A 10 -39.43 -43.44 22.15
C LEU A 10 -39.23 -43.04 20.67
N ALA A 11 -39.59 -41.80 20.36
CA ALA A 11 -39.30 -41.19 19.06
C ALA A 11 -37.83 -40.75 19.00
N VAL A 12 -37.15 -41.13 17.93
CA VAL A 12 -35.72 -40.85 17.67
C VAL A 12 -35.45 -40.37 16.24
N VAL A 13 -36.40 -40.59 15.31
CA VAL A 13 -36.37 -40.03 13.96
C VAL A 13 -37.50 -39.01 13.86
N PHE A 14 -37.20 -37.73 13.70
CA PHE A 14 -38.19 -36.66 13.57
C PHE A 14 -38.28 -36.18 12.12
N MET A 15 -39.50 -36.03 11.63
CA MET A 15 -39.77 -35.61 10.25
C MET A 15 -40.94 -34.61 10.20
N THR A 16 -40.87 -33.69 9.25
CA THR A 16 -41.96 -32.74 8.96
C THR A 16 -42.63 -33.15 7.65
N ARG A 17 -43.96 -33.30 7.69
CA ARG A 17 -44.84 -33.62 6.57
C ARG A 17 -45.74 -32.43 6.28
N LEU A 18 -45.88 -32.06 5.01
CA LEU A 18 -46.90 -31.12 4.56
C LEU A 18 -48.16 -31.90 4.18
N GLU A 19 -49.30 -31.52 4.73
CA GLU A 19 -50.60 -32.12 4.41
C GLU A 19 -51.63 -31.00 4.22
N GLY A 20 -51.83 -30.63 2.96
CA GLY A 20 -52.41 -29.32 2.62
C GLY A 20 -51.49 -28.17 3.07
N ASP A 21 -52.09 -27.04 3.45
CA ASP A 21 -51.38 -25.84 3.92
C ASP A 21 -50.87 -25.93 5.39
N LYS A 22 -50.71 -27.14 5.94
CA LYS A 22 -50.23 -27.33 7.32
C LYS A 22 -49.05 -28.30 7.39
N THR A 23 -47.98 -27.84 8.02
CA THR A 23 -46.82 -28.64 8.41
C THR A 23 -47.11 -29.40 9.70
N ILE A 24 -47.03 -30.73 9.66
CA ILE A 24 -47.18 -31.64 10.79
C ILE A 24 -45.80 -32.23 11.11
N ASN A 25 -45.35 -32.08 12.36
CA ASN A 25 -44.12 -32.70 12.85
C ASN A 25 -44.45 -34.05 13.51
N GLU A 26 -43.86 -35.13 12.99
CA GLU A 26 -44.01 -36.48 13.52
C GLU A 26 -42.67 -37.01 14.04
N GLY A 27 -42.71 -37.71 15.18
CA GLY A 27 -41.57 -38.43 15.73
C GLY A 27 -41.79 -39.93 15.63
N LEU A 28 -40.86 -40.68 15.05
CA LEU A 28 -40.93 -42.12 14.85
C LEU A 28 -39.82 -42.83 15.65
N CYS A 29 -40.12 -44.04 16.15
CA CYS A 29 -39.08 -44.97 16.61
C CYS A 29 -38.44 -45.68 15.42
N LEU A 30 -37.21 -46.19 15.58
CA LEU A 30 -36.44 -46.82 14.49
C LEU A 30 -37.20 -47.94 13.77
N LYS A 31 -37.91 -48.83 14.49
CA LYS A 31 -38.72 -49.90 13.87
C LYS A 31 -39.82 -49.34 12.97
N CYS A 32 -40.60 -48.36 13.45
CA CYS A 32 -41.64 -47.71 12.66
C CYS A 32 -41.11 -46.87 11.50
N ALA A 33 -39.89 -46.32 11.61
CA ALA A 33 -39.21 -45.58 10.56
C ALA A 33 -38.68 -46.51 9.45
N LYS A 34 -38.12 -47.68 9.81
CA LYS A 34 -37.71 -48.74 8.86
C LYS A 34 -38.92 -49.32 8.12
N GLU A 35 -40.02 -49.60 8.84
CA GLU A 35 -41.31 -50.04 8.25
C GLU A 35 -41.92 -49.02 7.27
N MET A 36 -41.55 -47.74 7.35
CA MET A 36 -41.96 -46.70 6.39
C MET A 36 -41.01 -46.58 5.18
N GLY A 37 -40.01 -47.46 5.05
CA GLY A 37 -39.10 -47.48 3.90
C GLY A 37 -38.17 -46.27 3.83
N LEU A 38 -37.92 -45.60 4.96
CA LEU A 38 -37.08 -44.39 5.02
C LEU A 38 -35.61 -44.77 4.79
N LYS A 39 -35.16 -44.70 3.53
CA LYS A 39 -33.79 -45.07 3.09
C LYS A 39 -32.65 -44.58 4.01
N PRO A 40 -32.63 -43.33 4.51
CA PRO A 40 -31.56 -42.88 5.40
C PRO A 40 -31.48 -43.69 6.71
N VAL A 41 -32.60 -44.24 7.19
CA VAL A 41 -32.67 -45.03 8.42
C VAL A 41 -32.23 -46.47 8.16
N SER A 42 -32.65 -47.09 7.05
CA SER A 42 -32.16 -48.42 6.67
C SER A 42 -30.65 -48.41 6.43
N ASP A 43 -30.14 -47.41 5.70
CA ASP A 43 -28.72 -47.29 5.37
C ASP A 43 -27.84 -47.08 6.63
N ILE A 44 -28.39 -46.53 7.71
CA ILE A 44 -27.70 -46.40 9.00
C ILE A 44 -27.73 -47.72 9.76
N MET A 45 -28.89 -48.40 9.80
CA MET A 45 -29.03 -49.69 10.50
C MET A 45 -28.14 -50.77 9.87
N ASP A 46 -28.13 -50.88 8.54
CA ASP A 46 -27.32 -51.86 7.80
C ASP A 46 -25.81 -51.60 7.97
N LYS A 47 -25.40 -50.32 8.09
CA LYS A 47 -23.99 -49.96 8.37
C LYS A 47 -23.55 -50.18 9.81
N MET A 48 -24.48 -50.15 10.77
CA MET A 48 -24.20 -50.44 12.17
C MET A 48 -24.36 -51.93 12.52
N GLY A 49 -24.87 -52.76 11.59
CA GLY A 49 -25.00 -54.20 11.78
C GLY A 49 -26.05 -54.62 12.82
N ILE A 50 -27.00 -53.72 13.14
CA ILE A 50 -27.99 -53.94 14.20
C ILE A 50 -29.10 -54.86 13.66
N THR A 51 -29.25 -56.04 14.27
CA THR A 51 -30.29 -57.01 13.89
C THR A 51 -31.65 -56.64 14.48
N GLU A 52 -32.73 -57.30 14.05
CA GLU A 52 -34.07 -56.97 14.55
C GLU A 52 -34.26 -57.38 16.03
N ASP A 53 -33.57 -58.42 16.48
CA ASP A 53 -33.58 -58.89 17.87
C ASP A 53 -32.80 -57.95 18.80
N ASP A 54 -31.67 -57.40 18.34
CA ASP A 54 -30.92 -56.37 19.07
C ASP A 54 -31.80 -55.14 19.36
N LEU A 55 -32.65 -54.77 18.40
CA LEU A 55 -33.48 -53.57 18.46
C LEU A 55 -34.66 -53.71 19.43
N GLU A 56 -35.14 -54.93 19.67
CA GLU A 56 -36.13 -55.19 20.72
C GLU A 56 -35.49 -55.19 22.10
N SER A 57 -34.34 -55.87 22.28
CA SER A 57 -33.61 -55.87 23.56
C SER A 57 -33.16 -54.47 24.02
N MET A 58 -32.69 -53.62 23.11
CA MET A 58 -32.38 -52.22 23.40
C MET A 58 -33.62 -51.40 23.77
N SER A 59 -34.79 -51.71 23.19
CA SER A 59 -36.02 -50.97 23.48
C SER A 59 -36.62 -51.34 24.83
N ASP A 60 -36.48 -52.60 25.26
CA ASP A 60 -36.95 -53.08 26.56
C ASP A 60 -36.01 -52.60 27.68
N GLN A 61 -34.69 -52.68 27.50
CA GLN A 61 -33.72 -52.11 28.45
C GLN A 61 -33.89 -50.59 28.65
N MET A 62 -34.24 -49.85 27.60
CA MET A 62 -34.47 -48.40 27.69
C MET A 62 -35.82 -48.06 28.36
N MET A 63 -36.80 -48.98 28.32
CA MET A 63 -38.06 -48.85 29.05
C MET A 63 -37.87 -49.13 30.55
N ASP A 64 -37.09 -50.15 30.94
CA ASP A 64 -36.76 -50.43 32.35
C ASP A 64 -36.04 -49.25 33.03
N ILE A 65 -35.12 -48.58 32.32
CA ILE A 65 -34.40 -47.40 32.82
C ILE A 65 -35.32 -46.18 33.05
N LEU A 66 -36.47 -46.12 32.36
CA LEU A 66 -37.45 -45.02 32.46
C LEU A 66 -38.74 -45.43 33.21
N GLY A 67 -38.84 -46.68 33.67
CA GLY A 67 -40.01 -47.24 34.35
C GLY A 67 -39.98 -47.17 35.88
N GLY A 68 -38.91 -46.63 36.47
CA GLY A 68 -38.81 -46.43 37.93
C GLY A 68 -39.68 -45.26 38.40
N GLU A 69 -40.66 -45.54 39.25
CA GLU A 69 -41.52 -44.53 39.87
C GLU A 69 -40.71 -43.58 40.78
N GLY A 70 -40.85 -42.26 40.56
CA GLY A 70 -40.25 -41.23 41.41
C GLY A 70 -40.36 -39.84 40.80
N GLU A 71 -41.16 -38.96 41.42
CA GLU A 71 -41.21 -37.55 41.08
C GLU A 71 -39.95 -36.83 41.57
N GLU A 72 -39.17 -36.21 40.68
CA GLU A 72 -38.58 -34.86 40.85
C GLU A 72 -37.89 -34.42 39.55
N GLY A 73 -37.87 -33.11 39.29
CA GLY A 73 -37.47 -32.55 37.99
C GLY A 73 -35.97 -32.55 37.72
N PHE A 74 -35.57 -32.70 36.46
CA PHE A 74 -34.17 -32.65 36.04
C PHE A 74 -33.91 -31.47 35.08
N GLU A 75 -33.13 -30.49 35.53
CA GLU A 75 -32.64 -29.39 34.68
C GLU A 75 -31.44 -29.85 33.81
N MET A 76 -31.29 -29.25 32.63
CA MET A 76 -30.19 -29.56 31.71
C MET A 76 -28.91 -28.80 32.13
N GLY A 77 -27.99 -29.48 32.82
CA GLY A 77 -26.67 -28.91 33.10
C GLY A 77 -25.69 -29.91 33.73
N GLY A 78 -24.62 -30.23 32.99
CA GLY A 78 -23.46 -30.98 33.50
C GLY A 78 -23.27 -32.37 32.90
N ALA A 79 -22.05 -32.65 32.45
CA ALA A 79 -21.67 -33.98 31.99
C ALA A 79 -21.26 -34.86 33.19
N GLN A 80 -21.98 -35.97 33.40
CA GLN A 80 -21.50 -37.11 34.17
C GLN A 80 -21.55 -38.37 33.31
N GLN A 81 -20.53 -39.21 33.45
CA GLN A 81 -20.32 -40.40 32.62
C GLN A 81 -21.09 -41.60 33.20
N LEU A 82 -21.84 -42.32 32.35
CA LEU A 82 -22.44 -43.60 32.71
C LEU A 82 -21.54 -44.78 32.28
N PRO A 83 -21.35 -45.80 33.13
CA PRO A 83 -20.17 -46.69 33.08
C PRO A 83 -20.29 -47.91 32.15
N PHE A 84 -21.06 -47.83 31.06
CA PHE A 84 -21.18 -48.96 30.11
C PHE A 84 -20.07 -48.98 29.04
N LEU A 85 -19.43 -47.84 28.77
CA LEU A 85 -18.50 -47.64 27.64
C LEU A 85 -17.05 -48.06 27.94
N GLN A 86 -16.80 -48.88 28.98
CA GLN A 86 -15.46 -49.32 29.37
C GLN A 86 -15.14 -50.79 29.00
N ASN A 87 -16.16 -51.63 28.80
CA ASN A 87 -15.97 -53.05 28.46
C ASN A 87 -15.82 -53.35 26.95
N LEU A 88 -15.89 -52.35 26.08
CA LEU A 88 -15.72 -52.53 24.62
C LEU A 88 -14.36 -52.01 24.09
N LEU A 89 -13.54 -51.38 24.94
CA LEU A 89 -12.29 -50.74 24.52
C LEU A 89 -11.05 -51.09 25.37
N GLY A 90 -11.08 -52.22 26.08
CA GLY A 90 -9.99 -52.66 26.96
C GLY A 90 -9.82 -54.18 27.01
N GLY A 91 -9.05 -54.75 26.07
CA GLY A 91 -8.74 -56.18 26.07
C GLY A 91 -7.65 -56.60 25.09
N SER A 92 -6.55 -57.13 25.64
CA SER A 92 -5.52 -57.95 24.97
C SER A 92 -4.53 -57.25 24.03
N GLY A 93 -3.33 -56.97 24.56
CA GLY A 93 -2.12 -56.72 23.77
C GLY A 93 -1.47 -58.02 23.26
N LEU A 94 -0.59 -57.90 22.28
CA LEU A 94 0.10 -59.02 21.62
C LEU A 94 1.55 -59.16 22.10
N VAL A 95 1.90 -60.30 22.70
CA VAL A 95 3.29 -60.79 22.79
C VAL A 95 3.33 -62.32 22.59
N ALA A 96 4.04 -62.73 21.53
CA ALA A 96 4.72 -64.00 21.27
C ALA A 96 4.01 -65.38 21.46
N SER A 97 4.03 -66.18 20.39
CA SER A 97 4.64 -67.53 20.41
C SER A 97 5.03 -67.96 19.00
N GLU A 98 6.03 -68.85 18.91
CA GLU A 98 6.79 -69.12 17.69
C GLU A 98 6.14 -70.16 16.75
N LYS A 99 6.61 -70.18 15.50
CA LYS A 99 6.88 -71.43 14.77
C LYS A 99 7.86 -71.22 13.61
N ASP A 100 8.97 -71.94 13.68
CA ASP A 100 9.98 -71.98 12.61
C ASP A 100 9.45 -72.61 11.33
N SER A 101 9.94 -72.12 10.19
CA SER A 101 10.45 -73.00 9.12
C SER A 101 11.47 -72.26 8.26
N SER A 102 12.56 -72.96 7.93
CA SER A 102 13.75 -72.44 7.26
C SER A 102 13.61 -72.41 5.73
N GLY A 103 14.29 -71.46 5.06
CA GLY A 103 14.19 -71.30 3.60
C GLY A 103 15.23 -70.37 2.98
N GLU A 104 16.36 -70.93 2.56
CA GLU A 104 17.48 -70.29 1.84
C GLU A 104 17.36 -70.54 0.29
N VAL A 105 18.02 -69.86 -0.66
CA VAL A 105 19.17 -68.93 -0.55
C VAL A 105 18.95 -67.54 -1.20
N PRO A 106 19.18 -67.24 -2.51
CA PRO A 106 19.98 -66.04 -2.79
C PRO A 106 19.41 -64.99 -3.76
N VAL A 107 19.92 -63.77 -3.57
CA VAL A 107 20.01 -62.70 -4.57
C VAL A 107 20.94 -63.09 -5.72
N LYS A 108 20.61 -62.73 -6.98
CA LYS A 108 21.61 -62.32 -7.99
C LYS A 108 21.03 -61.35 -9.03
N PRO A 109 21.79 -60.32 -9.49
CA PRO A 109 21.30 -59.29 -10.41
C PRO A 109 21.56 -59.64 -11.89
N LYS A 110 20.85 -58.96 -12.81
CA LYS A 110 21.25 -58.87 -14.23
C LYS A 110 21.12 -57.45 -14.79
N GLU A 111 22.29 -56.83 -14.88
CA GLU A 111 22.84 -56.00 -15.96
C GLU A 111 21.93 -55.38 -17.03
N ARG A 112 22.24 -54.12 -17.33
CA ARG A 112 21.81 -53.38 -18.53
C ARG A 112 22.49 -53.94 -19.80
N PRO A 113 21.86 -53.82 -20.97
CA PRO A 113 22.55 -53.46 -22.20
C PRO A 113 22.40 -51.96 -22.49
N ALA A 114 23.35 -51.40 -23.25
CA ALA A 114 23.38 -49.99 -23.59
C ALA A 114 23.26 -49.75 -25.11
N SER A 115 22.89 -48.51 -25.45
CA SER A 115 23.08 -47.84 -26.74
C SER A 115 22.00 -48.03 -27.84
N ARG A 116 21.43 -46.87 -28.20
CA ARG A 116 21.04 -46.41 -29.53
C ARG A 116 20.07 -47.27 -30.37
N ASN A 117 18.85 -46.75 -30.51
CA ASN A 117 18.53 -46.08 -31.77
C ASN A 117 17.53 -44.93 -31.59
N SER A 118 17.61 -43.94 -32.47
CA SER A 118 16.67 -42.82 -32.54
C SER A 118 15.41 -43.24 -33.28
N ASP A 119 14.25 -43.21 -32.63
CA ASP A 119 12.97 -43.34 -33.35
C ASP A 119 11.91 -42.36 -32.83
N LYS A 120 11.29 -41.65 -33.76
CA LYS A 120 10.24 -40.66 -33.50
C LYS A 120 8.95 -41.40 -33.16
N THR A 121 8.79 -41.77 -31.89
CA THR A 121 7.51 -42.30 -31.39
C THR A 121 6.64 -41.16 -30.86
N SER A 122 5.55 -40.91 -31.57
CA SER A 122 4.47 -40.03 -31.15
C SER A 122 4.03 -40.34 -29.71
N ARG A 123 4.17 -39.37 -28.80
CA ARG A 123 3.55 -39.45 -27.48
C ARG A 123 2.04 -39.58 -27.68
N LYS A 124 1.50 -40.79 -27.47
CA LYS A 124 0.05 -40.98 -27.37
C LYS A 124 -0.43 -40.13 -26.19
N ASN A 125 -1.34 -39.19 -26.46
CA ASN A 125 -1.99 -38.41 -25.41
C ASN A 125 -2.73 -39.37 -24.48
N VAL A 126 -2.14 -39.63 -23.31
CA VAL A 126 -2.88 -40.16 -22.17
C VAL A 126 -3.81 -39.03 -21.72
N PRO A 127 -5.13 -39.23 -21.65
CA PRO A 127 -6.04 -38.18 -21.22
C PRO A 127 -5.68 -37.75 -19.80
N GLU A 128 -5.48 -36.44 -19.60
CA GLU A 128 -5.20 -35.92 -18.27
C GLU A 128 -6.36 -36.24 -17.33
N LYS A 129 -6.02 -36.78 -16.16
CA LYS A 129 -6.97 -37.12 -15.12
C LYS A 129 -7.51 -35.80 -14.55
N LYS A 130 -8.77 -35.48 -14.82
CA LYS A 130 -9.40 -34.27 -14.30
C LYS A 130 -9.64 -34.37 -12.79
N TYR A 131 -9.32 -33.31 -12.06
CA TYR A 131 -9.40 -33.22 -10.61
C TYR A 131 -10.42 -32.15 -10.24
N LYS A 132 -11.51 -32.54 -9.58
CA LYS A 132 -12.72 -31.71 -9.46
C LYS A 132 -12.48 -30.38 -8.73
N TYR A 133 -11.66 -30.37 -7.70
CA TYR A 133 -11.34 -29.20 -6.89
C TYR A 133 -10.10 -28.49 -7.41
N LEU A 134 -9.08 -29.24 -7.84
CA LEU A 134 -7.84 -28.65 -8.38
C LEU A 134 -8.11 -27.87 -9.68
N ASP A 135 -8.92 -28.39 -10.60
CA ASP A 135 -9.23 -27.73 -11.88
C ASP A 135 -10.26 -26.59 -11.73
N ALA A 136 -10.96 -26.50 -10.59
CA ALA A 136 -12.02 -25.52 -10.34
C ALA A 136 -11.60 -24.34 -9.44
N TYR A 137 -10.62 -24.54 -8.56
CA TYR A 137 -10.16 -23.54 -7.59
C TYR A 137 -8.68 -23.18 -7.71
N CYS A 138 -7.94 -23.81 -8.64
CA CYS A 138 -6.55 -23.46 -8.91
C CYS A 138 -6.30 -23.23 -10.40
N GLU A 139 -5.38 -22.32 -10.67
CA GLU A 139 -4.91 -22.01 -12.02
C GLU A 139 -3.57 -22.68 -12.30
N ASN A 140 -3.44 -23.39 -13.43
CA ASN A 140 -2.23 -24.13 -13.78
C ASN A 140 -1.17 -23.21 -14.42
N LEU A 141 -0.29 -22.63 -13.60
CA LEU A 141 0.81 -21.76 -14.05
C LEU A 141 1.79 -22.50 -14.97
N SER A 142 2.07 -23.79 -14.74
CA SER A 142 2.90 -24.59 -15.65
C SER A 142 2.30 -24.68 -17.06
N LEU A 143 0.97 -24.83 -17.17
CA LEU A 143 0.28 -24.86 -18.46
C LEU A 143 0.23 -23.47 -19.13
N LYS A 144 0.15 -22.37 -18.36
CA LYS A 144 0.31 -21.01 -18.91
C LYS A 144 1.74 -20.81 -19.45
N ALA A 145 2.76 -21.25 -18.71
CA ALA A 145 4.17 -21.20 -19.14
C ALA A 145 4.41 -21.98 -20.44
N GLU A 146 3.91 -23.22 -20.53
CA GLU A 146 4.00 -24.06 -21.75
C GLU A 146 3.31 -23.42 -22.96
N LYS A 147 2.25 -22.63 -22.74
CA LYS A 147 1.51 -21.89 -23.78
C LYS A 147 2.10 -20.52 -24.10
N GLY A 148 3.23 -20.12 -23.49
CA GLY A 148 3.82 -18.80 -23.67
C GLY A 148 2.95 -17.65 -23.16
N LYS A 149 2.05 -17.90 -22.19
CA LYS A 149 1.14 -16.92 -21.59
C LYS A 149 1.63 -16.34 -20.26
N ILE A 150 2.94 -16.40 -20.02
CA ILE A 150 3.60 -15.80 -18.85
C ILE A 150 4.69 -14.90 -19.38
N ASP A 151 4.73 -13.66 -18.90
CA ASP A 151 5.69 -12.66 -19.32
C ASP A 151 7.13 -13.02 -18.93
N ARG A 152 8.08 -12.40 -19.64
CA ARG A 152 9.50 -12.63 -19.36
C ARG A 152 9.90 -11.94 -18.06
N ILE A 153 10.11 -12.73 -17.02
CA ILE A 153 10.57 -12.23 -15.72
C ILE A 153 12.05 -11.85 -15.76
N ILE A 154 12.33 -10.66 -15.24
CA ILE A 154 13.65 -10.00 -15.25
C ILE A 154 14.13 -9.82 -13.79
N GLY A 155 15.45 -9.79 -13.57
CA GLY A 155 16.08 -9.50 -12.27
C GLY A 155 16.00 -10.59 -11.18
N ARG A 156 14.94 -11.42 -11.16
CA ARG A 156 14.62 -12.35 -10.04
C ARG A 156 15.34 -13.71 -10.03
N GLU A 157 16.48 -13.84 -10.72
CA GLU A 157 17.13 -15.16 -10.87
C GLU A 157 17.63 -15.78 -9.56
N LYS A 158 18.09 -14.94 -8.61
CA LYS A 158 18.64 -15.36 -7.32
C LYS A 158 17.53 -15.92 -6.44
N GLU A 159 16.38 -15.26 -6.41
CA GLU A 159 15.17 -15.65 -5.69
C GLU A 159 14.62 -16.94 -6.28
N ILE A 160 14.41 -17.02 -7.60
CA ILE A 160 13.94 -18.24 -8.28
C ILE A 160 14.90 -19.42 -8.01
N TYR A 161 16.22 -19.21 -8.07
CA TYR A 161 17.20 -20.25 -7.73
C TYR A 161 17.09 -20.68 -6.26
N ARG A 162 16.96 -19.74 -5.33
CA ARG A 162 16.81 -20.02 -3.89
C ARG A 162 15.53 -20.80 -3.60
N VAL A 163 14.43 -20.47 -4.26
CA VAL A 163 13.15 -21.18 -4.11
C VAL A 163 13.27 -22.62 -4.65
N MET A 164 13.85 -22.81 -5.84
CA MET A 164 14.12 -24.14 -6.41
C MET A 164 15.07 -24.98 -5.52
N GLN A 165 16.08 -24.34 -4.91
CA GLN A 165 16.96 -24.99 -3.93
C GLN A 165 16.18 -25.50 -2.72
N ILE A 166 15.22 -24.72 -2.20
CA ILE A 166 14.38 -25.09 -1.05
C ILE A 166 13.42 -26.23 -1.43
N LEU A 167 12.74 -26.14 -2.58
CA LEU A 167 11.81 -27.16 -3.06
C LEU A 167 12.46 -28.54 -3.23
N ASN A 168 13.77 -28.58 -3.52
CA ASN A 168 14.55 -29.82 -3.66
C ASN A 168 15.08 -30.40 -2.31
N ARG A 169 14.83 -29.75 -1.17
CA ARG A 169 15.23 -30.27 0.16
C ARG A 169 14.35 -31.44 0.58
N ARG A 170 14.88 -32.30 1.46
CA ARG A 170 14.13 -33.39 2.11
C ARG A 170 13.25 -32.91 3.28
N THR A 171 13.64 -31.82 3.94
CA THR A 171 12.95 -31.20 5.08
C THR A 171 13.07 -29.68 5.01
N LYS A 172 12.12 -28.94 5.61
CA LYS A 172 11.93 -27.49 5.40
C LYS A 172 11.94 -27.13 3.89
N ASN A 173 11.10 -27.82 3.12
CA ASN A 173 11.01 -27.79 1.66
C ASN A 173 9.82 -26.97 1.12
N ASN A 174 9.09 -26.28 1.99
CA ASN A 174 8.08 -25.29 1.61
C ASN A 174 8.71 -23.88 1.68
N PRO A 175 9.03 -23.24 0.55
CA PRO A 175 9.50 -21.86 0.55
C PRO A 175 8.36 -20.90 0.96
N CYS A 176 8.69 -19.86 1.73
CA CYS A 176 7.79 -18.74 2.01
C CYS A 176 8.43 -17.45 1.50
N LEU A 177 7.82 -16.82 0.51
CA LEU A 177 8.22 -15.55 -0.08
C LEU A 177 7.76 -14.42 0.84
N ILE A 178 8.71 -13.70 1.42
CA ILE A 178 8.45 -12.62 2.36
C ILE A 178 8.93 -11.31 1.75
N GLY A 179 8.00 -10.37 1.60
CA GLY A 179 8.25 -9.03 1.08
C GLY A 179 6.98 -8.21 1.15
N GLU A 180 7.09 -6.90 0.97
CA GLU A 180 5.94 -6.00 0.99
C GLU A 180 5.00 -6.27 -0.21
N PRO A 181 3.77 -5.73 -0.22
CA PRO A 181 2.90 -5.75 -1.40
C PRO A 181 3.59 -5.07 -2.60
N GLY A 182 3.22 -5.46 -3.84
CA GLY A 182 3.76 -4.87 -5.06
C GLY A 182 5.17 -5.33 -5.49
N VAL A 183 6.02 -5.89 -4.62
CA VAL A 183 7.42 -6.25 -4.99
C VAL A 183 7.56 -7.41 -6.01
N GLY A 184 6.46 -7.96 -6.54
CA GLY A 184 6.49 -9.04 -7.54
C GLY A 184 6.67 -10.45 -6.96
N LYS A 185 6.02 -10.75 -5.82
CA LYS A 185 6.05 -12.09 -5.21
C LYS A 185 5.47 -13.16 -6.14
N THR A 186 4.37 -12.86 -6.84
CA THR A 186 3.72 -13.73 -7.83
C THR A 186 4.60 -13.95 -9.07
N ALA A 187 5.31 -12.92 -9.54
CA ALA A 187 6.27 -13.03 -10.64
C ALA A 187 7.40 -14.05 -10.34
N VAL A 188 7.81 -14.21 -9.08
CA VAL A 188 8.78 -15.27 -8.71
C VAL A 188 8.16 -16.67 -8.86
N ALA A 189 6.86 -16.86 -8.58
CA ALA A 189 6.16 -18.12 -8.79
C ALA A 189 6.01 -18.46 -10.27
N GLU A 190 5.63 -17.48 -11.09
CA GLU A 190 5.59 -17.59 -12.55
C GLU A 190 6.96 -17.91 -13.16
N GLY A 191 8.04 -17.36 -12.61
CA GLY A 191 9.41 -17.65 -13.05
C GLY A 191 9.85 -19.07 -12.72
N ILE A 192 9.30 -19.65 -11.66
CA ILE A 192 9.44 -21.08 -11.35
C ILE A 192 8.64 -21.91 -12.35
N ALA A 193 7.41 -21.51 -12.70
CA ALA A 193 6.63 -22.19 -13.74
C ALA A 193 7.36 -22.21 -15.10
N LEU A 194 7.96 -21.10 -15.53
CA LEU A 194 8.80 -21.05 -16.74
C LEU A 194 10.04 -21.97 -16.66
N ARG A 195 10.73 -22.04 -15.51
CA ARG A 195 11.87 -22.97 -15.33
C ARG A 195 11.44 -24.45 -15.33
N LEU A 196 10.28 -24.77 -14.76
CA LEU A 196 9.69 -26.11 -14.82
C LEU A 196 9.32 -26.48 -16.26
N ALA A 197 8.55 -25.64 -16.96
CA ALA A 197 8.08 -25.86 -18.33
C ALA A 197 9.23 -25.96 -19.35
N SER A 198 10.30 -25.18 -19.18
CA SER A 198 11.49 -25.24 -20.04
C SER A 198 12.44 -26.40 -19.75
N GLY A 199 12.11 -27.28 -18.78
CA GLY A 199 12.96 -28.40 -18.37
C GLY A 199 14.23 -28.00 -17.60
N ASN A 200 14.39 -26.71 -17.27
CA ASN A 200 15.52 -26.16 -16.52
C ASN A 200 15.34 -26.36 -14.99
N ALA A 201 14.98 -27.58 -14.59
CA ALA A 201 14.68 -27.96 -13.22
C ALA A 201 15.49 -29.19 -12.78
N PRO A 202 15.88 -29.31 -11.50
CA PRO A 202 16.46 -30.53 -10.96
C PRO A 202 15.53 -31.73 -11.16
N PHE A 203 16.08 -32.93 -11.38
CA PHE A 203 15.32 -34.15 -11.70
C PHE A 203 14.10 -34.42 -10.80
N ARG A 204 14.16 -34.13 -9.49
CA ARG A 204 13.02 -34.31 -8.56
C ARG A 204 11.85 -33.35 -8.78
N LEU A 205 12.09 -32.24 -9.47
CA LEU A 205 11.11 -31.19 -9.78
C LEU A 205 10.69 -31.23 -11.25
N ALA A 206 11.34 -32.02 -12.12
CA ALA A 206 11.07 -32.05 -13.55
C ALA A 206 9.61 -32.44 -13.90
N ASP A 207 9.04 -33.40 -13.18
CA ASP A 207 7.64 -33.84 -13.38
C ASP A 207 6.62 -33.05 -12.54
N LYS A 208 7.06 -32.02 -11.80
CA LYS A 208 6.20 -31.22 -10.91
C LYS A 208 5.49 -30.10 -11.68
N LYS A 209 4.17 -29.97 -11.45
CA LYS A 209 3.35 -28.87 -11.98
C LYS A 209 3.05 -27.84 -10.89
N LEU A 210 3.15 -26.56 -11.22
CA LEU A 210 2.83 -25.44 -10.32
C LEU A 210 1.40 -24.94 -10.56
N TYR A 211 0.62 -24.84 -9.48
CA TYR A 211 -0.76 -24.35 -9.49
C TYR A 211 -0.89 -23.15 -8.54
N LEU A 212 -1.47 -22.04 -9.00
CA LEU A 212 -1.86 -20.88 -8.20
C LEU A 212 -3.23 -21.16 -7.57
N LEU A 213 -3.37 -20.97 -6.25
CA LEU A 213 -4.63 -21.08 -5.55
C LEU A 213 -5.46 -19.80 -5.67
N ASP A 214 -6.71 -19.90 -6.11
CA ASP A 214 -7.68 -18.80 -6.02
C ASP A 214 -8.51 -18.89 -4.73
N LEU A 215 -8.17 -18.03 -3.76
CA LEU A 215 -8.91 -17.89 -2.50
C LEU A 215 -10.32 -17.33 -2.72
N THR A 216 -10.51 -16.45 -3.71
CA THR A 216 -11.80 -15.81 -3.99
C THR A 216 -12.78 -16.82 -4.55
N ALA A 217 -12.36 -17.67 -5.49
CA ALA A 217 -13.17 -18.78 -6.01
C ALA A 217 -13.50 -19.83 -4.91
N LEU A 218 -12.56 -20.12 -4.00
CA LEU A 218 -12.83 -21.02 -2.87
C LEU A 218 -13.94 -20.50 -1.96
N ILE A 219 -13.97 -19.19 -1.68
CA ILE A 219 -14.96 -18.53 -0.83
C ILE A 219 -16.29 -18.31 -1.57
N ALA A 220 -16.24 -18.00 -2.87
CA ALA A 220 -17.41 -17.65 -3.69
C ALA A 220 -18.51 -18.72 -3.65
N GLY A 221 -19.72 -18.32 -3.31
CA GLY A 221 -20.87 -19.22 -3.18
C GLY A 221 -20.77 -20.21 -2.01
N THR A 222 -19.94 -19.95 -1.00
CA THR A 222 -20.08 -20.58 0.32
C THR A 222 -20.98 -19.71 1.21
N GLN A 223 -21.99 -20.31 1.83
CA GLN A 223 -22.87 -19.65 2.79
C GLN A 223 -22.50 -19.98 4.24
N PHE A 224 -21.84 -21.12 4.44
CA PHE A 224 -21.48 -21.64 5.76
C PHE A 224 -20.01 -22.08 5.79
N ARG A 225 -19.33 -21.81 6.90
CA ARG A 225 -17.92 -22.18 7.14
C ARG A 225 -17.59 -23.64 6.78
N GLY A 226 -18.49 -24.59 7.10
CA GLY A 226 -18.31 -26.01 6.78
C GLY A 226 -18.25 -26.32 5.28
N GLN A 227 -18.86 -25.49 4.41
CA GLN A 227 -18.75 -25.65 2.96
C GLN A 227 -17.37 -25.24 2.45
N PHE A 228 -16.82 -24.14 2.96
CA PHE A 228 -15.45 -23.69 2.68
C PHE A 228 -14.43 -24.74 3.16
N GLU A 229 -14.55 -25.21 4.40
CA GLU A 229 -13.70 -26.28 4.94
C GLU A 229 -13.80 -27.57 4.11
N SER A 230 -14.99 -27.96 3.65
CA SER A 230 -15.18 -29.10 2.74
C SER A 230 -14.49 -28.91 1.38
N ARG A 231 -14.53 -27.71 0.78
CA ARG A 231 -13.80 -27.39 -0.46
C ARG A 231 -12.29 -27.48 -0.28
N VAL A 232 -11.74 -26.91 0.80
CA VAL A 232 -10.29 -26.99 1.10
C VAL A 232 -9.86 -28.44 1.35
N LYS A 233 -10.67 -29.24 2.04
CA LYS A 233 -10.40 -30.67 2.23
C LYS A 233 -10.37 -31.43 0.90
N GLY A 234 -11.36 -31.22 0.03
CA GLY A 234 -11.40 -31.83 -1.31
C GLY A 234 -10.20 -31.44 -2.18
N LEU A 235 -9.76 -30.18 -2.09
CA LEU A 235 -8.54 -29.72 -2.77
C LEU A 235 -7.28 -30.44 -2.27
N VAL A 236 -7.12 -30.62 -0.95
CA VAL A 236 -5.98 -31.36 -0.37
C VAL A 236 -6.00 -32.84 -0.79
N GLU A 237 -7.18 -33.44 -0.89
CA GLU A 237 -7.36 -34.82 -1.39
C GLU A 237 -6.97 -34.95 -2.88
N ASP A 238 -7.40 -34.01 -3.74
CA ASP A 238 -7.00 -33.96 -5.16
C ASP A 238 -5.49 -33.78 -5.32
N ILE A 239 -4.87 -32.85 -4.58
CA ILE A 239 -3.40 -32.62 -4.60
C ILE A 239 -2.64 -33.87 -4.19
N LYS A 240 -3.10 -34.57 -3.14
CA LYS A 240 -2.51 -35.84 -2.67
C LYS A 240 -2.68 -36.97 -3.70
N ALA A 241 -3.82 -37.01 -4.41
CA ALA A 241 -4.10 -37.98 -5.47
C ALA A 241 -3.35 -37.68 -6.78
N ALA A 242 -2.90 -36.45 -7.01
CA ALA A 242 -2.01 -36.08 -8.11
C ALA A 242 -0.54 -36.37 -7.78
N GLY A 243 -0.08 -36.04 -6.57
CA GLY A 243 1.28 -36.31 -6.06
C GLY A 243 2.41 -35.50 -6.73
N ASN A 244 2.21 -35.01 -7.96
CA ASN A 244 3.15 -34.17 -8.70
C ASN A 244 2.82 -32.67 -8.68
N VAL A 245 1.92 -32.23 -7.80
CA VAL A 245 1.55 -30.80 -7.66
C VAL A 245 2.49 -30.09 -6.69
N ILE A 246 2.79 -28.82 -6.99
CA ILE A 246 3.25 -27.79 -6.06
C ILE A 246 2.16 -26.71 -6.06
N LEU A 247 1.68 -26.31 -4.89
CA LEU A 247 0.66 -25.28 -4.75
C LEU A 247 1.30 -23.95 -4.37
N PHE A 248 1.10 -22.91 -5.17
CA PHE A 248 1.39 -21.53 -4.80
C PHE A 248 0.16 -20.93 -4.12
N ILE A 249 0.36 -20.35 -2.94
CA ILE A 249 -0.67 -19.69 -2.14
C ILE A 249 -0.20 -18.27 -1.89
N ASP A 250 -0.85 -17.30 -2.52
CA ASP A 250 -0.69 -15.91 -2.12
C ASP A 250 -1.41 -15.65 -0.78
N GLU A 251 -0.91 -14.69 -0.01
CA GLU A 251 -1.38 -14.39 1.35
C GLU A 251 -1.56 -15.64 2.23
N VAL A 252 -0.55 -16.53 2.26
CA VAL A 252 -0.63 -17.85 2.92
C VAL A 252 -1.04 -17.79 4.41
N HIS A 253 -0.84 -16.63 5.06
CA HIS A 253 -1.31 -16.38 6.41
C HIS A 253 -2.84 -16.44 6.57
N ASN A 254 -3.63 -16.08 5.55
CA ASN A 254 -5.11 -16.13 5.59
C ASN A 254 -5.62 -17.57 5.77
N LEU A 255 -4.91 -18.55 5.20
CA LEU A 255 -5.30 -19.97 5.31
C LEU A 255 -4.72 -20.66 6.56
N VAL A 256 -3.72 -20.06 7.21
CA VAL A 256 -2.83 -20.75 8.16
C VAL A 256 -2.77 -20.06 9.52
N GLY A 257 -3.25 -18.82 9.62
CA GLY A 257 -3.27 -17.98 10.82
C GLY A 257 -3.98 -18.60 12.02
N ALA A 258 -3.55 -18.18 13.21
CA ALA A 258 -4.08 -18.68 14.47
C ALA A 258 -5.18 -17.74 15.00
N GLY A 259 -6.44 -18.14 14.80
CA GLY A 259 -7.49 -18.09 15.83
C GLY A 259 -8.08 -16.76 16.32
N ASP A 260 -7.40 -15.62 16.21
CA ASP A 260 -7.70 -14.44 17.03
C ASP A 260 -8.74 -13.45 16.46
N SER A 261 -9.66 -13.90 15.59
CA SER A 261 -10.80 -13.07 15.15
C SER A 261 -12.02 -13.92 14.80
N GLU A 262 -13.15 -13.65 15.47
CA GLU A 262 -14.41 -14.42 15.38
C GLU A 262 -15.12 -14.36 14.01
N GLY A 263 -14.53 -13.69 13.01
CA GLY A 263 -15.06 -13.56 11.65
C GLY A 263 -14.16 -14.08 10.52
N SER A 264 -12.92 -14.54 10.79
CA SER A 264 -11.99 -14.95 9.71
C SER A 264 -12.20 -16.42 9.27
N MET A 265 -12.31 -16.63 7.94
CA MET A 265 -12.51 -17.93 7.30
C MET A 265 -11.22 -18.78 7.28
N ASN A 266 -10.73 -19.16 8.45
CA ASN A 266 -9.43 -19.84 8.60
C ASN A 266 -9.51 -21.35 8.30
N ALA A 267 -8.76 -21.81 7.29
CA ALA A 267 -8.61 -23.22 6.93
C ALA A 267 -7.48 -23.96 7.69
N ALA A 268 -6.90 -23.32 8.72
CA ALA A 268 -5.69 -23.76 9.40
C ALA A 268 -5.76 -25.21 9.91
N ASN A 269 -6.92 -25.64 10.41
CA ASN A 269 -7.15 -26.98 10.95
C ASN A 269 -7.02 -28.10 9.90
N ILE A 270 -7.18 -27.79 8.61
CA ILE A 270 -7.08 -28.76 7.49
C ILE A 270 -5.67 -28.76 6.90
N LEU A 271 -5.09 -27.56 6.72
CA LEU A 271 -3.80 -27.41 6.06
C LEU A 271 -2.61 -27.68 7.00
N LYS A 272 -2.67 -27.31 8.28
CA LYS A 272 -1.58 -27.58 9.24
C LYS A 272 -1.24 -29.07 9.35
N PRO A 273 -2.20 -30.01 9.44
CA PRO A 273 -1.88 -31.44 9.44
C PRO A 273 -1.26 -31.94 8.13
N ALA A 274 -1.74 -31.49 6.97
CA ALA A 274 -1.21 -31.90 5.66
C ALA A 274 0.23 -31.38 5.42
N LEU A 275 0.48 -30.12 5.77
CA LEU A 275 1.81 -29.50 5.75
C LEU A 275 2.76 -30.18 6.75
N SER A 276 2.29 -30.45 7.97
CA SER A 276 3.09 -31.10 9.02
C SER A 276 3.46 -32.54 8.63
N ARG A 277 2.54 -33.32 8.04
CA ARG A 277 2.85 -34.66 7.52
C ARG A 277 3.69 -34.65 6.23
N GLY A 278 3.84 -33.49 5.56
CA GLY A 278 4.55 -33.37 4.29
C GLY A 278 3.79 -33.98 3.11
N GLU A 279 2.45 -34.08 3.22
CA GLU A 279 1.58 -34.64 2.17
C GLU A 279 1.38 -33.68 1.00
N ILE A 280 1.55 -32.37 1.24
CA ILE A 280 1.47 -31.31 0.24
C ILE A 280 2.74 -30.46 0.26
N GLN A 281 3.16 -30.00 -0.92
CA GLN A 281 4.28 -29.09 -1.09
C GLN A 281 3.76 -27.71 -1.53
N VAL A 282 4.16 -26.66 -0.82
CA VAL A 282 3.57 -25.32 -0.94
C VAL A 282 4.66 -24.27 -1.10
N ILE A 283 4.44 -23.32 -2.01
CA ILE A 283 5.12 -22.02 -2.04
C ILE A 283 4.12 -21.00 -1.46
N GLY A 284 4.40 -20.44 -0.29
CA GLY A 284 3.56 -19.38 0.29
C GLY A 284 4.12 -17.99 -0.03
N ALA A 285 3.27 -16.97 -0.16
CA ALA A 285 3.67 -15.57 -0.16
C ALA A 285 2.94 -14.79 0.95
N THR A 286 3.61 -13.82 1.58
CA THR A 286 3.08 -13.04 2.73
C THR A 286 3.96 -11.80 2.98
N THR A 287 3.57 -10.88 3.87
CA THR A 287 4.42 -9.77 4.35
C THR A 287 5.28 -10.19 5.55
N PHE A 288 6.30 -9.38 5.89
CA PHE A 288 7.15 -9.62 7.07
C PHE A 288 6.34 -9.69 8.38
N ASN A 289 5.34 -8.81 8.52
CA ASN A 289 4.53 -8.71 9.71
C ASN A 289 3.65 -9.95 9.92
N GLU A 290 3.01 -10.43 8.86
CA GLU A 290 2.20 -11.66 8.89
C GLU A 290 3.05 -12.90 9.14
N TYR A 291 4.21 -13.03 8.47
CA TYR A 291 5.10 -14.18 8.67
C TYR A 291 5.49 -14.31 10.15
N ARG A 292 5.91 -13.20 10.76
CA ARG A 292 6.34 -13.14 12.16
C ARG A 292 5.19 -13.37 13.15
N LYS A 293 3.97 -12.95 12.81
CA LYS A 293 2.77 -13.18 13.64
C LYS A 293 2.25 -14.62 13.54
N ASN A 294 2.13 -15.17 12.32
CA ASN A 294 1.31 -16.35 12.03
C ASN A 294 2.12 -17.62 11.69
N ILE A 295 3.37 -17.51 11.24
CA ILE A 295 4.17 -18.65 10.75
C ILE A 295 5.38 -18.91 11.65
N GLU A 296 6.13 -17.87 11.99
CA GLU A 296 7.36 -17.98 12.80
C GLU A 296 7.08 -18.42 14.24
N LYS A 297 5.97 -17.95 14.82
CA LYS A 297 5.54 -18.33 16.18
C LYS A 297 4.95 -19.75 16.28
N ASP A 298 4.55 -20.36 15.17
CA ASP A 298 3.92 -21.68 15.16
C ASP A 298 4.96 -22.78 14.91
N ALA A 299 5.25 -23.54 15.96
CA ALA A 299 6.27 -24.59 15.94
C ALA A 299 5.97 -25.76 14.97
N ALA A 300 4.74 -25.93 14.47
CA ALA A 300 4.44 -26.91 13.42
C ALA A 300 4.82 -26.37 12.03
N LEU A 301 4.60 -25.08 11.78
CA LEU A 301 4.84 -24.40 10.51
C LEU A 301 6.30 -24.00 10.33
N GLU A 302 6.94 -23.47 11.37
CA GLU A 302 8.36 -23.08 11.39
C GLU A 302 9.28 -24.27 11.04
N ARG A 303 8.84 -25.50 11.33
CA ARG A 303 9.52 -26.77 10.96
C ARG A 303 9.25 -27.24 9.52
N ARG A 304 8.44 -26.54 8.73
CA ARG A 304 8.09 -26.88 7.34
C ARG A 304 8.43 -25.76 6.36
N PHE A 305 8.22 -24.51 6.76
CA PHE A 305 8.56 -23.35 5.95
C PHE A 305 10.04 -22.96 6.05
N GLN A 306 10.53 -22.34 4.99
CA GLN A 306 11.83 -21.68 4.93
C GLN A 306 11.64 -20.28 4.32
N PRO A 307 11.99 -19.20 5.04
CA PRO A 307 11.85 -17.85 4.51
C PRO A 307 12.78 -17.59 3.32
N VAL A 308 12.26 -16.85 2.34
CA VAL A 308 12.97 -16.27 1.20
C VAL A 308 12.55 -14.81 1.12
N THR A 309 13.46 -13.91 1.46
CA THR A 309 13.22 -12.48 1.35
C THR A 309 13.19 -12.06 -0.11
N ILE A 310 12.14 -11.36 -0.52
CA ILE A 310 12.02 -10.64 -1.78
C ILE A 310 12.09 -9.15 -1.45
N ASN A 311 13.20 -8.53 -1.83
CA ASN A 311 13.38 -7.09 -1.70
C ASN A 311 12.70 -6.36 -2.87
N GLU A 312 12.39 -5.10 -2.67
CA GLU A 312 12.15 -4.13 -3.75
C GLU A 312 13.32 -4.18 -4.77
N PRO A 313 13.05 -4.23 -6.08
CA PRO A 313 14.08 -4.19 -7.12
C PRO A 313 14.78 -2.83 -7.16
N SER A 314 15.98 -2.76 -7.75
CA SER A 314 16.62 -1.46 -7.99
C SER A 314 15.88 -0.66 -9.07
N ILE A 315 16.16 0.64 -9.17
CA ILE A 315 15.63 1.50 -10.24
C ILE A 315 15.99 0.91 -11.60
N ASP A 316 17.25 0.53 -11.83
CA ASP A 316 17.69 0.00 -13.13
C ASP A 316 17.07 -1.39 -13.43
N ASP A 317 16.98 -2.29 -12.44
CA ASP A 317 16.27 -3.58 -12.61
C ASP A 317 14.78 -3.35 -12.98
N THR A 318 14.16 -2.34 -12.37
CA THR A 318 12.75 -1.99 -12.62
C THR A 318 12.57 -1.38 -14.01
N VAL A 319 13.52 -0.56 -14.48
CA VAL A 319 13.50 -0.03 -15.85
C VAL A 319 13.52 -1.17 -16.87
N ASP A 320 14.30 -2.22 -16.65
CA ASP A 320 14.30 -3.40 -17.52
C ASP A 320 12.97 -4.18 -17.43
N VAL A 321 12.35 -4.29 -16.24
CA VAL A 321 10.99 -4.84 -16.09
C VAL A 321 9.96 -4.05 -16.90
N ILE A 322 9.94 -2.71 -16.77
CA ILE A 322 9.03 -1.83 -17.51
C ILE A 322 9.25 -1.96 -19.03
N LYS A 323 10.51 -2.01 -19.48
CA LYS A 323 10.84 -2.26 -20.90
C LYS A 323 10.39 -3.63 -21.40
N GLY A 324 10.35 -4.64 -20.52
CA GLY A 324 9.84 -5.97 -20.84
C GLY A 324 8.32 -6.00 -21.09
N ILE A 325 7.55 -5.21 -20.34
CA ILE A 325 6.09 -5.20 -20.37
C ILE A 325 5.48 -4.08 -21.23
N LYS A 326 6.20 -2.99 -21.53
CA LYS A 326 5.62 -1.80 -22.19
C LYS A 326 4.85 -2.15 -23.48
N ASN A 327 5.34 -3.12 -24.26
CA ASN A 327 4.73 -3.53 -25.52
C ASN A 327 3.29 -4.06 -25.35
N TYR A 328 2.97 -4.62 -24.19
CA TYR A 328 1.61 -5.06 -23.85
C TYR A 328 0.66 -3.85 -23.72
N TYR A 329 1.09 -2.81 -23.01
CA TYR A 329 0.34 -1.57 -22.83
C TYR A 329 0.28 -0.73 -24.10
N GLU A 330 1.37 -0.67 -24.89
CA GLU A 330 1.39 -0.07 -26.23
C GLU A 330 0.33 -0.72 -27.14
N ALA A 331 0.25 -2.05 -27.16
CA ALA A 331 -0.73 -2.78 -27.96
C ALA A 331 -2.17 -2.61 -27.46
N HIS A 332 -2.38 -2.62 -26.13
CA HIS A 332 -3.69 -2.43 -25.50
C HIS A 332 -4.27 -1.04 -25.76
N HIS A 333 -3.49 0.01 -25.52
CA HIS A 333 -3.92 1.41 -25.64
C HIS A 333 -3.67 2.03 -27.02
N ARG A 334 -2.98 1.31 -27.91
CA ARG A 334 -2.56 1.77 -29.25
C ARG A 334 -1.71 3.05 -29.23
N VAL A 335 -0.87 3.18 -28.21
CA VAL A 335 0.08 4.30 -27.99
C VAL A 335 1.52 3.81 -28.13
N ASN A 336 2.48 4.74 -28.20
CA ASN A 336 3.91 4.43 -28.24
C ASN A 336 4.62 4.90 -26.95
N VAL A 337 5.42 4.04 -26.33
CA VAL A 337 6.16 4.29 -25.09
C VAL A 337 7.66 4.24 -25.38
N THR A 338 8.31 5.40 -25.37
CA THR A 338 9.78 5.44 -25.55
C THR A 338 10.51 4.87 -24.32
N ASP A 339 11.72 4.38 -24.52
CA ASP A 339 12.57 3.87 -23.42
C ASP A 339 12.91 4.97 -22.39
N GLU A 340 12.89 6.24 -22.79
CA GLU A 340 13.04 7.38 -21.89
C GLU A 340 11.81 7.55 -20.99
N ILE A 341 10.60 7.39 -21.53
CA ILE A 341 9.35 7.45 -20.78
C ILE A 341 9.22 6.27 -19.82
N ALA A 342 9.60 5.06 -20.26
CA ALA A 342 9.72 3.90 -19.38
C ALA A 342 10.66 4.17 -18.19
N ARG A 343 11.81 4.83 -18.45
CA ARG A 343 12.73 5.24 -17.37
C ARG A 343 12.16 6.34 -16.49
N SER A 344 11.50 7.34 -17.07
CA SER A 344 10.85 8.42 -16.33
C SER A 344 9.74 7.88 -15.42
N ALA A 345 8.94 6.89 -15.84
CA ALA A 345 7.92 6.28 -15.01
C ALA A 345 8.51 5.67 -13.73
N VAL A 346 9.61 4.92 -13.82
CA VAL A 346 10.30 4.37 -12.63
C VAL A 346 10.88 5.48 -11.76
N VAL A 347 11.59 6.44 -12.33
CA VAL A 347 12.25 7.51 -11.56
C VAL A 347 11.23 8.42 -10.88
N LEU A 348 10.12 8.77 -11.55
CA LEU A 348 9.08 9.63 -11.01
C LEU A 348 8.19 8.91 -9.99
N SER A 349 7.85 7.63 -10.20
CA SER A 349 7.10 6.87 -9.19
C SER A 349 7.92 6.62 -7.93
N GLU A 350 9.21 6.27 -8.06
CA GLU A 350 10.09 6.18 -6.91
C GLU A 350 10.26 7.54 -6.20
N ARG A 351 10.29 8.63 -6.97
CA ARG A 351 10.44 9.97 -6.42
C ARG A 351 9.20 10.46 -5.67
N TYR A 352 8.00 10.29 -6.23
CA TYR A 352 6.77 10.97 -5.76
C TYR A 352 5.74 10.04 -5.10
N ILE A 353 5.82 8.73 -5.31
CA ILE A 353 4.86 7.73 -4.79
C ILE A 353 5.61 6.83 -3.81
N THR A 354 5.59 7.21 -2.53
CA THR A 354 6.45 6.62 -1.48
C THR A 354 5.73 5.70 -0.50
N ASP A 355 4.41 5.54 -0.65
CA ASP A 355 3.56 4.61 0.09
C ASP A 355 3.46 3.23 -0.59
N ARG A 356 3.86 3.15 -1.87
CA ARG A 356 3.92 1.92 -2.68
C ARG A 356 5.37 1.55 -3.03
N PHE A 357 5.56 0.29 -3.43
CA PHE A 357 6.87 -0.28 -3.77
C PHE A 357 7.02 -0.56 -5.27
N LEU A 358 8.26 -0.54 -5.77
CA LEU A 358 8.61 -1.00 -7.11
C LEU A 358 8.50 -2.55 -7.21
N PRO A 359 8.21 -3.12 -8.39
CA PRO A 359 7.95 -2.43 -9.66
C PRO A 359 6.52 -1.88 -9.78
N ASP A 360 5.58 -2.40 -8.99
CA ASP A 360 4.12 -2.17 -9.06
C ASP A 360 3.69 -0.72 -9.30
N LYS A 361 4.16 0.23 -8.47
CA LYS A 361 3.83 1.67 -8.65
C LYS A 361 4.30 2.28 -9.98
N ALA A 362 5.34 1.71 -10.61
CA ALA A 362 5.85 2.17 -11.90
C ALA A 362 5.09 1.54 -13.08
N ILE A 363 4.52 0.35 -12.88
CA ILE A 363 3.66 -0.32 -13.85
C ILE A 363 2.34 0.45 -13.97
N ASP A 364 1.66 0.67 -12.85
CA ASP A 364 0.39 1.41 -12.80
C ASP A 364 0.54 2.85 -13.32
N LEU A 365 1.64 3.54 -12.96
CA LEU A 365 1.91 4.90 -13.44
C LEU A 365 2.09 4.92 -14.97
N LEU A 366 2.71 3.89 -15.55
CA LEU A 366 2.84 3.80 -17.00
C LEU A 366 1.49 3.49 -17.67
N ASP A 367 0.69 2.59 -17.10
CA ASP A 367 -0.62 2.21 -17.62
C ASP A 367 -1.61 3.39 -17.63
N GLU A 368 -1.73 4.10 -16.50
CA GLU A 368 -2.54 5.32 -16.42
C GLU A 368 -2.00 6.45 -17.31
N ALA A 369 -0.69 6.53 -17.55
CA ALA A 369 -0.12 7.49 -18.49
C ALA A 369 -0.43 7.14 -19.96
N CYS A 370 -0.49 5.84 -20.29
CA CYS A 370 -0.99 5.38 -21.59
C CYS A 370 -2.46 5.77 -21.78
N SER A 371 -3.29 5.54 -20.75
CA SER A 371 -4.69 5.98 -20.71
C SER A 371 -4.84 7.51 -20.84
N CYS A 372 -3.99 8.29 -20.17
CA CYS A 372 -3.97 9.75 -20.31
C CYS A 372 -3.63 10.19 -21.75
N ALA A 373 -2.66 9.54 -22.41
CA ALA A 373 -2.30 9.81 -23.79
C ALA A 373 -3.44 9.46 -24.78
N VAL A 374 -4.21 8.40 -24.51
CA VAL A 374 -5.45 8.05 -25.22
C VAL A 374 -6.50 9.16 -25.05
N LEU A 375 -6.80 9.56 -23.81
CA LEU A 375 -7.81 10.59 -23.52
C LEU A 375 -7.43 11.98 -24.07
N ARG A 376 -6.13 12.24 -24.28
CA ARG A 376 -5.63 13.46 -24.95
C ARG A 376 -5.96 13.47 -26.46
N ASN A 377 -6.22 12.32 -27.09
CA ASN A 377 -6.44 12.20 -28.53
C ASN A 377 -7.90 11.89 -28.90
N PRO A 378 -8.77 12.90 -29.10
CA PRO A 378 -10.17 12.67 -29.46
C PRO A 378 -10.36 11.92 -30.79
N LYS A 379 -9.36 11.99 -31.70
CA LYS A 379 -9.39 11.26 -32.98
C LYS A 379 -9.33 9.75 -32.83
N LEU A 380 -8.82 9.24 -31.70
CA LEU A 380 -8.84 7.81 -31.43
C LEU A 380 -10.26 7.31 -31.15
N ALA A 381 -11.07 8.10 -30.44
CA ALA A 381 -12.50 7.78 -30.25
C ALA A 381 -13.31 7.87 -31.55
N GLU A 382 -12.99 8.82 -32.44
CA GLU A 382 -13.57 8.88 -33.79
C GLU A 382 -13.19 7.65 -34.64
N TYR A 383 -11.91 7.26 -34.59
CA TYR A 383 -11.39 6.07 -35.26
C TYR A 383 -12.06 4.79 -34.73
N ASP A 384 -12.16 4.60 -33.41
CA ASP A 384 -12.78 3.42 -32.81
C ASP A 384 -14.27 3.32 -33.11
N LYS A 385 -14.98 4.45 -33.20
CA LYS A 385 -16.38 4.49 -33.65
C LYS A 385 -16.50 4.02 -35.10
N MET A 386 -15.70 4.58 -36.02
CA MET A 386 -15.70 4.18 -37.43
C MET A 386 -15.21 2.74 -37.64
N PHE A 387 -14.28 2.26 -36.82
CA PHE A 387 -13.79 0.89 -36.87
C PHE A 387 -14.87 -0.10 -36.45
N LYS A 388 -15.69 0.27 -35.45
CA LYS A 388 -16.88 -0.51 -35.10
C LYS A 388 -17.92 -0.48 -36.23
N GLU A 389 -18.24 0.70 -36.78
CA GLU A 389 -19.20 0.83 -37.89
C GLU A 389 -18.76 -0.01 -39.12
N LEU A 390 -17.45 -0.07 -39.42
CA LEU A 390 -16.90 -0.97 -40.45
C LEU A 390 -17.08 -2.46 -40.11
N GLY A 391 -16.95 -2.83 -38.83
CA GLY A 391 -17.21 -4.18 -38.33
C GLY A 391 -18.68 -4.57 -38.50
N ASP A 392 -19.58 -3.74 -37.98
CA ASP A 392 -21.04 -3.93 -38.08
C ASP A 392 -21.47 -4.07 -39.56
N VAL A 393 -21.01 -3.18 -40.45
CA VAL A 393 -21.27 -3.27 -41.92
C VAL A 393 -20.63 -4.51 -42.56
N SER A 394 -19.49 -5.00 -42.06
CA SER A 394 -18.87 -6.22 -42.57
C SER A 394 -19.64 -7.47 -42.14
N GLU A 395 -20.17 -7.50 -40.92
CA GLU A 395 -21.02 -8.60 -40.44
C GLU A 395 -22.35 -8.61 -41.20
N GLU A 396 -23.01 -7.45 -41.39
CA GLU A 396 -24.22 -7.34 -42.23
C GLU A 396 -23.97 -7.80 -43.68
N LEU A 397 -22.83 -7.47 -44.27
CA LEU A 397 -22.44 -7.95 -45.60
C LEU A 397 -22.26 -9.47 -45.63
N ASP A 398 -21.52 -10.03 -44.68
CA ASP A 398 -21.27 -11.47 -44.63
C ASP A 398 -22.57 -12.24 -44.36
N GLU A 399 -23.52 -11.69 -43.59
CA GLU A 399 -24.86 -12.26 -43.41
C GLU A 399 -25.70 -12.21 -44.71
N MET A 400 -25.74 -11.07 -45.40
CA MET A 400 -26.48 -10.93 -46.67
C MET A 400 -25.89 -11.78 -47.81
N GLU A 401 -24.56 -11.91 -47.89
CA GLU A 401 -23.89 -12.72 -48.91
C GLU A 401 -24.01 -14.23 -48.66
N ASN A 402 -24.22 -14.67 -47.41
CA ASN A 402 -24.41 -16.09 -47.05
C ASN A 402 -25.88 -16.49 -46.81
N SER A 403 -26.84 -15.58 -46.99
CA SER A 403 -28.27 -15.88 -46.85
C SER A 403 -28.78 -16.86 -47.93
N THR A 404 -29.76 -17.69 -47.56
CA THR A 404 -30.41 -18.65 -48.47
C THR A 404 -31.63 -18.11 -49.22
N ASP A 405 -32.05 -16.87 -48.93
CA ASP A 405 -33.19 -16.20 -49.58
C ASP A 405 -32.76 -15.44 -50.86
N GLU A 406 -33.70 -14.75 -51.53
CA GLU A 406 -33.36 -13.89 -52.68
C GLU A 406 -32.43 -12.74 -52.28
N ILE A 407 -31.20 -12.75 -52.81
CA ILE A 407 -30.17 -11.75 -52.51
C ILE A 407 -30.54 -10.40 -53.11
N ASP A 408 -30.70 -9.38 -52.27
CA ASP A 408 -30.81 -7.98 -52.70
C ASP A 408 -29.44 -7.45 -53.13
N TYR A 409 -29.15 -7.60 -54.42
CA TYR A 409 -27.92 -7.10 -55.04
C TYR A 409 -27.77 -5.57 -54.96
N GLU A 410 -28.85 -4.79 -54.78
CA GLU A 410 -28.77 -3.34 -54.61
C GLU A 410 -28.34 -2.98 -53.18
N ALA A 411 -28.86 -3.68 -52.17
CA ALA A 411 -28.43 -3.53 -50.77
C ALA A 411 -26.96 -3.95 -50.58
N VAL A 412 -26.56 -5.11 -51.11
CA VAL A 412 -25.17 -5.58 -51.05
C VAL A 412 -24.21 -4.62 -51.76
N ALA A 413 -24.62 -4.02 -52.88
CA ALA A 413 -23.81 -3.02 -53.58
C ALA A 413 -23.63 -1.73 -52.77
N LYS A 414 -24.67 -1.27 -52.05
CA LYS A 414 -24.59 -0.11 -51.14
C LYS A 414 -23.65 -0.38 -49.97
N LEU A 415 -23.87 -1.46 -49.23
CA LEU A 415 -23.04 -1.83 -48.08
C LEU A 415 -21.56 -2.04 -48.48
N ARG A 416 -21.28 -2.62 -49.67
CA ARG A 416 -19.90 -2.72 -50.20
C ARG A 416 -19.30 -1.34 -50.51
N ALA A 417 -20.08 -0.40 -51.03
CA ALA A 417 -19.62 0.97 -51.25
C ALA A 417 -19.35 1.71 -49.92
N ASP A 418 -20.25 1.57 -48.94
CA ASP A 418 -20.10 2.16 -47.61
C ASP A 418 -18.88 1.58 -46.87
N LYS A 419 -18.63 0.27 -46.99
CA LYS A 419 -17.42 -0.41 -46.48
C LYS A 419 -16.14 0.17 -47.08
N ILE A 420 -16.10 0.44 -48.39
CA ILE A 420 -14.95 1.09 -49.05
C ILE A 420 -14.74 2.51 -48.51
N VAL A 421 -15.81 3.30 -48.40
CA VAL A 421 -15.75 4.68 -47.89
C VAL A 421 -15.31 4.73 -46.42
N LEU A 422 -15.74 3.79 -45.58
CA LEU A 422 -15.30 3.66 -44.19
C LEU A 422 -13.83 3.22 -44.09
N ASP A 423 -13.39 2.25 -44.90
CA ASP A 423 -12.00 1.78 -44.94
C ASP A 423 -11.02 2.87 -45.43
N GLU A 424 -11.41 3.69 -46.41
CA GLU A 424 -10.63 4.88 -46.82
C GLU A 424 -10.53 5.92 -45.69
N LYS A 425 -11.65 6.29 -45.05
CA LYS A 425 -11.65 7.23 -43.91
C LYS A 425 -10.81 6.74 -42.73
N LEU A 426 -10.86 5.44 -42.43
CA LEU A 426 -10.03 4.84 -41.38
C LEU A 426 -8.54 4.93 -41.70
N LYS A 427 -8.13 4.74 -42.96
CA LYS A 427 -6.73 4.93 -43.40
C LYS A 427 -6.28 6.39 -43.30
N GLU A 428 -7.17 7.35 -43.56
CA GLU A 428 -6.88 8.79 -43.38
C GLU A 428 -6.77 9.19 -41.89
N LEU A 429 -7.62 8.61 -41.02
CA LEU A 429 -7.62 8.87 -39.58
C LEU A 429 -6.48 8.16 -38.84
N ALA A 430 -6.07 6.96 -39.27
CA ALA A 430 -5.11 6.11 -38.59
C ALA A 430 -3.80 6.81 -38.15
N PRO A 431 -3.12 7.63 -38.99
CA PRO A 431 -1.86 8.29 -38.60
C PRO A 431 -2.02 9.35 -37.51
N ALA A 432 -3.23 9.88 -37.32
CA ALA A 432 -3.53 10.87 -36.30
C ALA A 432 -4.16 10.25 -35.04
N ALA A 433 -4.88 9.12 -35.20
CA ALA A 433 -5.53 8.38 -34.13
C ALA A 433 -4.57 7.45 -33.37
N LEU A 434 -3.74 6.68 -34.09
CA LEU A 434 -2.94 5.58 -33.55
C LEU A 434 -1.49 6.01 -33.29
N GLY A 435 -0.81 5.32 -32.36
CA GLY A 435 0.63 5.46 -32.14
C GLY A 435 1.05 6.80 -31.52
N GLN A 436 0.12 7.52 -30.87
CA GLN A 436 0.44 8.74 -30.13
C GLN A 436 1.53 8.44 -29.07
N PRO A 437 2.57 9.27 -28.96
CA PRO A 437 3.59 9.08 -27.94
C PRO A 437 3.04 9.44 -26.55
N VAL A 438 3.28 8.56 -25.59
CA VAL A 438 3.17 8.91 -24.16
C VAL A 438 4.29 9.90 -23.84
N THR A 439 3.97 10.95 -23.07
CA THR A 439 4.87 12.06 -22.76
C THR A 439 5.11 12.18 -21.26
N GLN A 440 6.09 13.01 -20.87
CA GLN A 440 6.26 13.36 -19.45
C GLN A 440 5.08 14.15 -18.89
N GLU A 441 4.26 14.79 -19.72
CA GLU A 441 3.05 15.48 -19.28
C GLU A 441 1.98 14.50 -18.81
N ASP A 442 1.85 13.36 -19.49
CA ASP A 442 0.90 12.30 -19.12
C ASP A 442 1.31 11.66 -17.78
N LEU A 443 2.60 11.34 -17.61
CA LEU A 443 3.15 10.86 -16.33
C LEU A 443 2.94 11.88 -15.20
N ALA A 444 3.21 13.17 -15.46
CA ALA A 444 3.04 14.23 -14.46
C ALA A 444 1.57 14.42 -14.06
N LYS A 445 0.63 14.28 -15.01
CA LYS A 445 -0.81 14.37 -14.75
C LYS A 445 -1.33 13.22 -13.88
N VAL A 446 -0.85 11.99 -14.09
CA VAL A 446 -1.20 10.85 -13.23
C VAL A 446 -0.68 11.07 -11.80
N ILE A 447 0.57 11.53 -11.66
CA ILE A 447 1.13 11.84 -10.33
C ILE A 447 0.35 12.99 -9.66
N GLU A 448 -0.09 14.01 -10.40
CA GLU A 448 -0.97 15.06 -9.88
C GLU A 448 -2.29 14.48 -9.34
N LEU A 449 -2.92 13.55 -10.06
CA LEU A 449 -4.15 12.90 -9.62
C LEU A 449 -3.96 12.05 -8.36
N TRP A 450 -2.83 11.32 -8.24
CA TRP A 450 -2.57 10.45 -7.09
C TRP A 450 -2.05 11.20 -5.85
N THR A 451 -1.26 12.26 -6.05
CA THR A 451 -0.51 12.94 -4.96
C THR A 451 -0.99 14.36 -4.66
N GLY A 452 -1.78 14.97 -5.55
CA GLY A 452 -2.17 16.38 -5.48
C GLY A 452 -1.07 17.38 -5.87
N ILE A 453 0.11 16.92 -6.32
CA ILE A 453 1.23 17.79 -6.72
C ILE A 453 1.02 18.26 -8.18
N PRO A 454 0.90 19.58 -8.47
CA PRO A 454 0.57 20.05 -9.81
C PRO A 454 1.54 19.61 -10.92
N ALA A 455 1.04 19.13 -12.06
CA ALA A 455 1.86 18.54 -13.13
C ALA A 455 2.94 19.50 -13.67
N SER A 456 2.62 20.79 -13.80
CA SER A 456 3.59 21.84 -14.22
C SER A 456 4.81 21.91 -13.30
N LYS A 457 4.65 21.57 -12.02
CA LYS A 457 5.71 21.57 -11.00
C LYS A 457 6.49 20.26 -10.91
N ILE A 458 5.99 19.19 -11.56
CA ILE A 458 6.69 17.92 -11.75
C ILE A 458 7.55 17.99 -13.03
N GLN A 459 7.02 18.64 -14.07
CA GLN A 459 7.73 18.93 -15.33
C GLN A 459 8.88 19.94 -15.13
N GLU A 460 8.72 20.90 -14.22
CA GLU A 460 9.78 21.84 -13.88
C GLU A 460 10.98 21.12 -13.25
N THR A 461 12.12 21.12 -13.96
CA THR A 461 13.35 20.55 -13.42
C THR A 461 13.75 21.25 -12.12
N GLU A 462 13.96 20.47 -11.06
CA GLU A 462 14.30 20.96 -9.72
C GLU A 462 15.45 21.98 -9.71
N LEU A 463 16.42 21.81 -10.60
CA LEU A 463 17.54 22.72 -10.79
C LEU A 463 17.12 24.13 -11.24
N ARG A 464 16.05 24.29 -12.04
CA ARG A 464 15.51 25.61 -12.44
C ARG A 464 14.84 26.32 -11.27
N ARG A 465 13.97 25.62 -10.52
CA ARG A 465 13.34 26.15 -9.31
C ARG A 465 14.37 26.60 -8.28
N VAL A 466 15.39 25.77 -8.07
CA VAL A 466 16.51 26.03 -7.16
C VAL A 466 17.43 27.16 -7.66
N ALA A 467 17.50 27.41 -8.98
CA ALA A 467 18.24 28.55 -9.53
C ALA A 467 17.54 29.89 -9.25
N GLY A 468 16.22 29.97 -9.40
CA GLY A 468 15.42 31.18 -9.12
C GLY A 468 15.06 31.41 -7.65
N LEU A 469 15.38 30.45 -6.77
CA LEU A 469 14.99 30.48 -5.35
C LEU A 469 15.42 31.74 -4.60
N GLU A 470 16.63 32.25 -4.86
CA GLU A 470 17.17 33.39 -4.11
C GLU A 470 16.34 34.67 -4.36
N ASP A 471 15.90 34.88 -5.60
CA ASP A 471 15.12 36.07 -5.99
C ASP A 471 13.67 35.95 -5.51
N ALA A 472 13.06 34.77 -5.63
CA ALA A 472 11.72 34.47 -5.12
C ALA A 472 11.61 34.62 -3.58
N LEU A 473 12.69 34.33 -2.85
CA LEU A 473 12.80 34.59 -1.42
C LEU A 473 12.94 36.09 -1.12
N LYS A 474 13.78 36.84 -1.85
CA LYS A 474 14.00 38.30 -1.65
C LYS A 474 12.76 39.15 -1.95
N GLU A 475 11.87 38.69 -2.83
CA GLU A 475 10.60 39.37 -3.11
C GLU A 475 9.70 39.47 -1.85
N LYS A 476 9.76 38.46 -0.98
CA LYS A 476 8.87 38.32 0.20
C LYS A 476 9.59 38.56 1.54
N ILE A 477 10.90 38.32 1.61
CA ILE A 477 11.70 38.42 2.83
C ILE A 477 12.54 39.68 2.78
N ILE A 478 12.07 40.71 3.49
CA ILE A 478 12.67 42.04 3.54
C ILE A 478 13.74 42.12 4.63
N GLY A 479 14.84 42.80 4.32
CA GLY A 479 15.88 43.18 5.28
C GLY A 479 16.87 42.07 5.65
N GLN A 480 16.71 40.85 5.14
CA GLN A 480 17.51 39.69 5.53
C GLN A 480 18.25 39.06 4.33
N ASP A 481 18.80 39.89 3.44
CA ASP A 481 19.41 39.44 2.18
C ASP A 481 20.55 38.43 2.36
N GLU A 482 21.40 38.62 3.39
CA GLU A 482 22.47 37.68 3.74
C GLU A 482 21.91 36.32 4.18
N ALA A 483 20.83 36.32 4.97
CA ALA A 483 20.16 35.10 5.40
C ALA A 483 19.53 34.35 4.22
N VAL A 484 18.86 35.07 3.32
CA VAL A 484 18.29 34.52 2.09
C VAL A 484 19.38 33.93 1.19
N HIS A 485 20.51 34.63 1.03
CA HIS A 485 21.64 34.16 0.22
C HIS A 485 22.25 32.86 0.78
N LEU A 486 22.51 32.80 2.09
CA LEU A 486 23.04 31.60 2.77
C LEU A 486 22.09 30.39 2.63
N VAL A 487 20.79 30.60 2.84
CA VAL A 487 19.77 29.55 2.69
C VAL A 487 19.71 29.07 1.24
N ALA A 488 19.62 29.97 0.26
CA ALA A 488 19.58 29.62 -1.15
C ALA A 488 20.88 28.91 -1.62
N ALA A 489 22.05 29.30 -1.10
CA ALA A 489 23.32 28.64 -1.40
C ALA A 489 23.43 27.23 -0.80
N ALA A 490 22.96 27.01 0.44
CA ALA A 490 22.92 25.69 1.06
C ALA A 490 21.90 24.75 0.41
N VAL A 491 20.69 25.24 0.09
CA VAL A 491 19.70 24.43 -0.65
C VAL A 491 20.21 24.08 -2.05
N ARG A 492 20.85 25.02 -2.77
CA ARG A 492 21.56 24.72 -4.03
C ARG A 492 22.57 23.58 -3.88
N ARG A 493 23.43 23.62 -2.86
CA ARG A 493 24.42 22.54 -2.58
C ARG A 493 23.73 21.19 -2.34
N SER A 494 22.68 21.14 -1.52
CA SER A 494 21.92 19.91 -1.23
C SER A 494 21.25 19.33 -2.48
N ARG A 495 20.64 20.17 -3.32
CA ARG A 495 19.86 19.69 -4.49
C ARG A 495 20.67 19.32 -5.72
N VAL A 496 21.88 19.85 -5.90
CA VAL A 496 22.78 19.42 -6.99
C VAL A 496 23.45 18.06 -6.67
N GLN A 497 23.40 17.58 -5.42
CA GLN A 497 23.84 16.23 -5.00
C GLN A 497 25.26 15.82 -5.47
N ILE A 498 26.22 16.75 -5.44
CA ILE A 498 27.63 16.48 -5.80
C ILE A 498 28.30 15.52 -4.79
N SER A 499 27.80 15.46 -3.55
CA SER A 499 28.30 14.58 -2.49
C SER A 499 27.64 13.20 -2.54
N SER A 500 28.42 12.15 -2.28
CA SER A 500 27.93 10.77 -2.14
C SER A 500 27.12 10.53 -0.86
N ARG A 501 27.18 11.42 0.13
CA ARG A 501 26.30 11.41 1.31
C ARG A 501 25.11 12.34 1.09
N ARG A 502 23.91 11.75 1.00
CA ARG A 502 22.64 12.46 1.00
C ARG A 502 22.23 12.78 2.43
N ARG A 503 22.12 14.08 2.74
CA ARG A 503 21.71 14.61 4.05
C ARG A 503 20.69 15.74 3.83
N PRO A 504 19.73 15.93 4.74
CA PRO A 504 18.83 17.09 4.69
C PRO A 504 19.62 18.38 4.75
N ALA A 505 19.21 19.39 3.96
CA ALA A 505 19.75 20.74 4.12
C ALA A 505 19.33 21.28 5.50
N SER A 506 20.29 21.78 6.27
CA SER A 506 20.11 22.00 7.71
C SER A 506 20.56 23.40 8.16
N PHE A 507 19.71 24.06 8.96
CA PHE A 507 19.88 25.45 9.34
C PHE A 507 19.59 25.71 10.82
N ILE A 508 20.40 26.57 11.46
CA ILE A 508 20.02 27.23 12.72
C ILE A 508 19.80 28.72 12.47
N PHE A 509 18.58 29.21 12.70
CA PHE A 509 18.17 30.61 12.55
C PHE A 509 18.23 31.32 13.91
N VAL A 510 19.18 32.24 14.07
CA VAL A 510 19.46 32.95 15.33
C VAL A 510 19.09 34.43 15.22
N GLY A 511 18.51 35.02 16.26
CA GLY A 511 18.20 36.46 16.30
C GLY A 511 17.11 36.83 17.33
N PRO A 512 16.65 38.08 17.38
CA PRO A 512 15.52 38.48 18.22
C PRO A 512 14.18 37.96 17.67
N THR A 513 13.11 38.11 18.44
CA THR A 513 11.74 37.75 17.99
C THR A 513 11.22 38.78 16.98
N GLY A 514 10.42 38.33 16.02
CA GLY A 514 9.75 39.23 15.06
C GLY A 514 10.61 39.77 13.91
N VAL A 515 11.83 39.25 13.68
CA VAL A 515 12.71 39.62 12.54
C VAL A 515 12.51 38.77 11.27
N GLY A 516 11.50 37.90 11.24
CA GLY A 516 11.15 37.11 10.05
C GLY A 516 11.68 35.68 9.98
N LYS A 517 12.35 35.13 11.02
CA LYS A 517 12.84 33.72 11.04
C LYS A 517 11.81 32.71 10.53
N THR A 518 10.66 32.62 11.21
CA THR A 518 9.56 31.72 10.87
C THR A 518 8.93 32.04 9.51
N GLU A 519 9.02 33.29 9.05
CA GLU A 519 8.47 33.70 7.76
C GLU A 519 9.37 33.22 6.62
N LEU A 520 10.70 33.35 6.75
CA LEU A 520 11.65 32.75 5.81
C LEU A 520 11.42 31.23 5.70
N VAL A 521 11.11 30.54 6.81
CA VAL A 521 10.77 29.11 6.78
C VAL A 521 9.49 28.83 5.98
N LYS A 522 8.41 29.60 6.18
CA LYS A 522 7.16 29.41 5.42
C LYS A 522 7.33 29.70 3.94
N VAL A 523 8.01 30.80 3.59
CA VAL A 523 8.27 31.17 2.20
C VAL A 523 9.18 30.11 1.56
N LEU A 524 10.26 29.70 2.23
CA LEU A 524 11.12 28.60 1.76
C LEU A 524 10.33 27.30 1.54
N ALA A 525 9.40 26.96 2.44
CA ALA A 525 8.55 25.80 2.29
C ALA A 525 7.68 25.91 1.04
N LYS A 526 7.02 27.06 0.83
CA LYS A 526 6.15 27.33 -0.34
C LYS A 526 6.92 27.37 -1.66
N GLU A 527 8.11 27.97 -1.70
CA GLU A 527 8.91 28.06 -2.92
C GLU A 527 9.55 26.71 -3.29
N LEU A 528 9.99 25.90 -2.33
CA LEU A 528 10.58 24.59 -2.61
C LEU A 528 9.53 23.49 -2.84
N PHE A 529 8.53 23.43 -1.96
CA PHE A 529 7.58 22.32 -1.83
C PHE A 529 6.16 22.84 -1.98
N ASN A 530 5.49 22.36 -3.02
CA ASN A 530 4.19 22.88 -3.41
C ASN A 530 3.06 21.94 -2.97
N ASP A 531 3.00 21.69 -1.65
CA ASP A 531 1.88 21.07 -0.95
C ASP A 531 0.96 22.18 -0.38
N THR A 532 -0.26 21.81 0.00
CA THR A 532 -1.18 22.60 0.84
C THR A 532 -0.60 22.98 2.21
N ASP A 533 0.21 22.10 2.81
CA ASP A 533 0.94 22.40 4.05
C ASP A 533 2.31 21.67 4.07
N PRO A 534 3.34 22.23 3.42
CA PRO A 534 4.68 21.63 3.34
C PRO A 534 5.53 21.83 4.61
N LEU A 535 4.96 22.46 5.65
CA LEU A 535 5.68 22.89 6.85
C LEU A 535 5.34 21.99 8.06
N ILE A 536 6.23 21.05 8.38
CA ILE A 536 6.13 20.25 9.60
C ILE A 536 6.70 21.06 10.76
N ARG A 537 5.87 21.81 11.48
CA ARG A 537 6.27 22.56 12.69
C ARG A 537 6.16 21.71 13.96
N LEU A 538 7.20 21.77 14.80
CA LEU A 538 7.24 21.27 16.17
C LEU A 538 7.72 22.40 17.10
N ASP A 539 6.97 22.69 18.16
CA ASP A 539 7.38 23.63 19.21
C ASP A 539 8.17 22.88 20.28
N MET A 540 9.43 23.26 20.50
CA MET A 540 10.30 22.54 21.44
C MET A 540 9.91 22.74 22.91
N SER A 541 9.00 23.67 23.20
CA SER A 541 8.35 23.79 24.52
C SER A 541 7.51 22.56 24.87
N GLU A 542 6.93 21.86 23.88
CA GLU A 542 6.23 20.59 24.11
C GLU A 542 7.18 19.42 24.41
N PHE A 543 8.46 19.57 24.05
CA PHE A 543 9.50 18.54 24.14
C PHE A 543 10.54 18.83 25.24
N MET A 544 10.16 19.61 26.25
CA MET A 544 10.98 19.89 27.45
C MET A 544 11.16 18.66 28.36
N GLU A 545 10.22 17.72 28.35
CA GLU A 545 10.17 16.61 29.30
C GLU A 545 10.58 15.28 28.64
N LYS A 546 11.31 14.43 29.38
CA LYS A 546 11.85 13.18 28.84
C LYS A 546 10.79 12.24 28.22
N HIS A 547 9.57 12.26 28.75
CA HIS A 547 8.49 11.38 28.28
C HIS A 547 7.74 11.93 27.05
N SER A 548 7.89 13.21 26.69
CA SER A 548 7.33 13.73 25.43
C SER A 548 8.24 13.48 24.23
N VAL A 549 9.53 13.19 24.46
CA VAL A 549 10.50 12.82 23.42
C VAL A 549 10.04 11.60 22.60
N SER A 550 9.38 10.62 23.21
CA SER A 550 8.88 9.45 22.47
C SER A 550 7.79 9.82 21.45
N ARG A 551 7.05 10.92 21.64
CA ARG A 551 6.05 11.37 20.67
C ARG A 551 6.66 11.77 19.32
N ILE A 552 7.97 12.06 19.24
CA ILE A 552 8.65 12.39 17.98
C ILE A 552 8.76 11.16 17.07
N VAL A 553 9.16 10.01 17.63
CA VAL A 553 9.57 8.79 16.90
C VAL A 553 8.56 7.65 17.03
N GLY A 554 7.71 7.69 18.07
CA GLY A 554 6.78 6.64 18.50
C GLY A 554 7.18 6.09 19.89
N SER A 555 6.21 5.64 20.68
CA SER A 555 6.50 4.91 21.93
C SER A 555 7.00 3.49 21.63
N PRO A 556 7.98 2.93 22.36
CA PRO A 556 8.45 1.56 22.14
C PRO A 556 7.38 0.49 22.44
N PRO A 557 7.51 -0.74 21.90
CA PRO A 557 6.62 -1.86 22.22
C PRO A 557 6.44 -2.07 23.73
N GLY A 558 5.18 -2.11 24.18
CA GLY A 558 4.83 -2.31 25.60
C GLY A 558 4.64 -1.03 26.42
N TYR A 559 4.81 0.16 25.82
CA TYR A 559 4.47 1.45 26.44
C TYR A 559 3.11 1.96 25.96
N VAL A 560 2.46 2.82 26.77
CA VAL A 560 1.24 3.52 26.38
C VAL A 560 1.54 4.41 25.16
N GLY A 561 0.64 4.38 24.17
CA GLY A 561 0.85 5.03 22.88
C GLY A 561 1.77 4.28 21.92
N TYR A 562 2.04 2.97 22.12
CA TYR A 562 2.76 2.17 21.12
C TYR A 562 2.07 2.18 19.75
N ASP A 563 0.74 2.16 19.71
CA ASP A 563 -0.04 2.23 18.47
C ASP A 563 -0.17 3.68 17.92
N GLU A 564 0.33 4.69 18.63
CA GLU A 564 0.40 6.07 18.16
C GLU A 564 1.67 6.28 17.33
N ALA A 565 1.50 6.54 16.03
CA ALA A 565 2.61 6.81 15.13
C ALA A 565 3.35 8.11 15.51
N GLY A 566 4.68 8.08 15.49
CA GLY A 566 5.52 9.23 15.86
C GLY A 566 5.20 10.49 15.05
N GLN A 567 5.00 11.61 15.74
CA GLN A 567 4.52 12.86 15.16
C GLN A 567 5.46 13.44 14.09
N LEU A 568 6.77 13.19 14.19
CA LEU A 568 7.73 13.58 13.16
C LEU A 568 7.90 12.48 12.11
N THR A 569 8.14 11.24 12.56
CA THR A 569 8.43 10.10 11.67
C THR A 569 7.26 9.77 10.73
N GLU A 570 6.02 9.82 11.21
CA GLU A 570 4.82 9.62 10.39
C GLU A 570 4.61 10.75 9.38
N LYS A 571 4.75 12.01 9.81
CA LYS A 571 4.58 13.18 8.92
C LYS A 571 5.62 13.20 7.82
N VAL A 572 6.89 12.94 8.14
CA VAL A 572 7.97 12.88 7.14
C VAL A 572 7.86 11.64 6.24
N ARG A 573 7.38 10.48 6.75
CA ARG A 573 7.13 9.32 5.87
C ARG A 573 6.01 9.59 4.85
N ARG A 574 4.96 10.32 5.25
CA ARG A 574 3.88 10.74 4.33
C ARG A 574 4.27 11.89 3.41
N ARG A 575 5.14 12.79 3.88
CA ARG A 575 5.61 13.98 3.16
C ARG A 575 7.15 14.07 3.20
N PRO A 576 7.87 13.26 2.41
CA PRO A 576 9.35 13.27 2.38
C PRO A 576 9.94 14.55 1.78
N TYR A 577 9.13 15.35 1.09
CA TYR A 577 9.46 16.68 0.56
C TYR A 577 8.80 17.75 1.43
N SER A 578 9.42 18.06 2.58
CA SER A 578 8.89 19.01 3.55
C SER A 578 9.98 19.86 4.18
N VAL A 579 9.62 21.06 4.64
CA VAL A 579 10.44 21.80 5.62
C VAL A 579 10.02 21.37 7.01
N VAL A 580 10.98 20.91 7.81
CA VAL A 580 10.78 20.56 9.22
C VAL A 580 11.30 21.71 10.07
N LEU A 581 10.40 22.33 10.85
CA LEU A 581 10.69 23.47 11.71
C LEU A 581 10.68 23.05 13.17
N PHE A 582 11.83 23.14 13.82
CA PHE A 582 12.01 23.02 15.27
C PHE A 582 12.09 24.42 15.88
N ASP A 583 10.99 24.88 16.47
CA ASP A 583 10.88 26.25 17.02
C ASP A 583 11.40 26.30 18.47
N GLU A 584 12.18 27.33 18.81
CA GLU A 584 12.79 27.55 20.14
C GLU A 584 13.66 26.37 20.65
N ILE A 585 14.65 25.95 19.86
CA ILE A 585 15.50 24.77 20.13
C ILE A 585 16.22 24.79 21.50
N GLU A 586 16.41 25.96 22.11
CA GLU A 586 16.90 26.12 23.50
C GLU A 586 15.97 25.55 24.58
N LYS A 587 14.71 25.18 24.25
CA LYS A 587 13.75 24.55 25.16
C LYS A 587 13.79 23.02 25.12
N ALA A 588 14.34 22.42 24.07
CA ALA A 588 14.27 20.98 23.85
C ALA A 588 15.01 20.18 24.95
N HIS A 589 14.43 19.05 25.35
CA HIS A 589 15.14 18.07 26.19
C HIS A 589 16.39 17.53 25.45
N PRO A 590 17.52 17.28 26.14
CA PRO A 590 18.76 16.82 25.49
C PRO A 590 18.62 15.53 24.65
N ASP A 591 17.66 14.65 24.97
CA ASP A 591 17.38 13.44 24.17
C ASP A 591 16.79 13.77 22.78
N VAL A 592 16.10 14.91 22.61
CA VAL A 592 15.65 15.40 21.30
C VAL A 592 16.86 15.77 20.43
N LEU A 593 17.86 16.44 21.02
CA LEU A 593 19.09 16.81 20.31
C LEU A 593 19.89 15.59 19.83
N ASN A 594 19.82 14.47 20.57
CA ASN A 594 20.42 13.19 20.16
C ASN A 594 19.70 12.60 18.94
N ILE A 595 18.37 12.67 18.91
CA ILE A 595 17.55 12.23 17.76
C ILE A 595 17.85 13.09 16.52
N LEU A 596 17.93 14.41 16.69
CA LEU A 596 18.28 15.34 15.61
C LEU A 596 19.69 15.10 15.06
N LEU A 597 20.67 14.80 15.92
CA LEU A 597 22.02 14.42 15.50
C LEU A 597 22.01 13.22 14.54
N GLN A 598 21.25 12.17 14.85
CA GLN A 598 21.12 11.02 13.96
C GLN A 598 20.53 11.42 12.59
N ILE A 599 19.45 12.21 12.60
CA ILE A 599 18.80 12.68 11.37
C ILE A 599 19.76 13.53 10.51
N LEU A 600 20.55 14.41 11.14
CA LEU A 600 21.55 15.25 10.44
C LEU A 600 22.74 14.43 9.90
N ASP A 601 23.17 13.36 10.59
CA ASP A 601 24.32 12.56 10.17
C ASP A 601 23.97 11.43 9.17
N GLU A 602 22.85 10.74 9.35
CA GLU A 602 22.44 9.59 8.52
C GLU A 602 21.42 9.96 7.44
N GLY A 603 20.73 11.10 7.57
CA GLY A 603 19.60 11.47 6.72
C GLY A 603 18.40 10.53 6.87
N LYS A 604 18.41 9.65 7.88
CA LYS A 604 17.43 8.58 8.14
C LYS A 604 17.27 8.38 9.64
N ILE A 605 16.12 7.85 10.04
CA ILE A 605 15.85 7.39 11.40
C ILE A 605 14.90 6.19 11.37
N THR A 606 15.04 5.28 12.33
CA THR A 606 14.12 4.16 12.49
C THR A 606 13.04 4.53 13.50
N ASP A 607 11.77 4.36 13.15
CA ASP A 607 10.65 4.59 14.05
C ASP A 607 10.46 3.46 15.09
N ALA A 608 9.57 3.64 16.06
CA ALA A 608 9.34 2.66 17.12
C ALA A 608 8.78 1.30 16.64
N HIS A 609 8.30 1.22 15.39
CA HIS A 609 7.86 -0.03 14.75
C HIS A 609 8.95 -0.69 13.90
N GLY A 610 10.15 -0.10 13.81
CA GLY A 610 11.25 -0.61 13.00
C GLY A 610 11.24 -0.14 11.55
N ARG A 611 10.38 0.83 11.17
CA ARG A 611 10.32 1.37 9.81
C ARG A 611 11.36 2.47 9.65
N VAL A 612 12.15 2.42 8.58
CA VAL A 612 13.14 3.46 8.27
C VAL A 612 12.45 4.63 7.56
N VAL A 613 12.55 5.84 8.13
CA VAL A 613 12.03 7.08 7.55
C VAL A 613 13.20 7.88 6.99
N SER A 614 13.07 8.31 5.73
CA SER A 614 14.08 9.10 5.02
C SER A 614 13.84 10.59 5.15
N PHE A 615 14.89 11.32 5.51
CA PHE A 615 14.96 12.77 5.59
C PHE A 615 15.81 13.36 4.45
N GLU A 616 16.38 12.54 3.55
CA GLU A 616 17.29 12.97 2.46
C GLU A 616 16.74 14.16 1.62
N ASN A 617 15.42 14.22 1.43
CA ASN A 617 14.74 15.24 0.64
C ASN A 617 14.14 16.40 1.46
N THR A 618 14.21 16.34 2.79
CA THR A 618 13.70 17.38 3.69
C THR A 618 14.67 18.56 3.82
N VAL A 619 14.14 19.68 4.30
CA VAL A 619 14.95 20.82 4.78
C VAL A 619 14.66 21.00 6.27
N ILE A 620 15.68 20.97 7.11
CA ILE A 620 15.56 21.10 8.56
C ILE A 620 15.94 22.52 8.98
N VAL A 621 15.02 23.22 9.64
CA VAL A 621 15.28 24.54 10.22
C VAL A 621 15.02 24.49 11.72
N MET A 622 16.00 24.93 12.49
CA MET A 622 15.90 25.14 13.93
C MET A 622 15.91 26.64 14.19
N THR A 623 14.96 27.19 14.96
CA THR A 623 15.03 28.59 15.41
C THR A 623 15.57 28.66 16.83
N SER A 624 16.31 29.73 17.13
CA SER A 624 16.67 30.06 18.50
C SER A 624 16.59 31.55 18.75
N ASN A 625 16.09 31.95 19.93
CA ASN A 625 16.10 33.34 20.39
C ASN A 625 17.40 33.72 21.12
N ALA A 626 18.38 32.80 21.16
CA ALA A 626 19.73 33.04 21.64
C ALA A 626 20.39 34.26 20.97
N GLY A 627 21.30 34.91 21.67
CA GLY A 627 22.01 36.11 21.19
C GLY A 627 21.26 37.44 21.33
N SER A 628 19.94 37.41 21.52
CA SER A 628 19.09 38.61 21.59
C SER A 628 19.31 39.54 22.80
N GLN A 629 20.01 39.07 23.85
CA GLN A 629 20.25 39.84 25.08
C GLN A 629 21.58 40.62 25.08
N PHE A 630 22.48 40.40 24.12
CA PHE A 630 23.77 41.08 24.09
C PHE A 630 23.62 42.52 23.59
N LYS A 631 23.52 43.47 24.54
CA LYS A 631 23.68 44.90 24.29
C LYS A 631 24.97 45.18 23.50
N GLU A 632 24.98 46.29 22.76
CA GLU A 632 26.12 46.77 21.98
C GLU A 632 27.33 47.10 22.89
N SER A 633 28.19 46.11 23.11
CA SER A 633 29.46 46.28 23.84
C SER A 633 30.60 45.48 23.23
N SER A 634 30.92 45.75 21.97
CA SER A 634 32.13 45.25 21.29
C SER A 634 32.62 46.24 20.24
N LEU A 635 33.46 47.19 20.65
CA LEU A 635 34.27 48.01 19.75
C LEU A 635 35.35 47.13 19.10
N GLY A 636 35.04 46.55 17.94
CA GLY A 636 35.98 45.79 17.11
C GLY A 636 36.44 46.62 15.92
N PHE A 637 37.71 47.03 15.90
CA PHE A 637 38.30 47.66 14.71
C PHE A 637 38.41 46.63 13.57
N ASN A 638 37.94 46.99 12.37
CA ASN A 638 37.98 46.21 11.12
C ASN A 638 37.19 44.88 11.07
N ARG A 639 35.99 44.78 11.67
CA ARG A 639 35.04 43.68 11.39
C ARG A 639 33.73 44.20 10.80
N THR A 640 33.13 43.45 9.89
CA THR A 640 31.80 43.77 9.35
C THR A 640 30.70 43.49 10.38
N GLN A 641 29.53 44.13 10.24
CA GLN A 641 28.41 43.89 11.16
C GLN A 641 27.92 42.42 11.12
N GLY A 642 27.91 41.79 9.93
CA GLY A 642 27.53 40.38 9.76
C GLY A 642 28.47 39.41 10.47
N GLU A 643 29.79 39.58 10.35
CA GLU A 643 30.77 38.75 11.06
C GLU A 643 30.61 38.85 12.59
N MET A 644 30.42 40.07 13.12
CA MET A 644 30.17 40.28 14.54
C MET A 644 28.85 39.67 15.01
N ALA A 645 27.80 39.68 14.18
CA ALA A 645 26.53 39.02 14.48
C ALA A 645 26.67 37.49 14.48
N LYS A 646 27.39 36.91 13.52
CA LYS A 646 27.66 35.47 13.42
C LYS A 646 28.49 34.95 14.58
N GLU A 647 29.54 35.68 14.99
CA GLU A 647 30.38 35.31 16.14
C GLU A 647 29.58 35.36 17.47
N LYS A 648 28.72 36.37 17.66
CA LYS A 648 27.79 36.46 18.81
C LYS A 648 26.77 35.33 18.81
N ALA A 649 26.19 35.00 17.65
CA ALA A 649 25.26 33.89 17.49
C ALA A 649 25.92 32.54 17.83
N MET A 650 27.11 32.26 17.28
CA MET A 650 27.88 31.05 17.56
C MET A 650 28.20 30.91 19.05
N LYS A 651 28.59 32.00 19.72
CA LYS A 651 28.85 31.99 21.16
C LYS A 651 27.59 31.65 21.96
N ALA A 652 26.47 32.31 21.66
CA ALA A 652 25.21 32.07 22.36
C ALA A 652 24.60 30.68 22.10
N LEU A 653 24.84 30.09 20.92
CA LEU A 653 24.49 28.69 20.65
C LEU A 653 25.37 27.71 21.45
N SER A 654 26.66 28.01 21.60
CA SER A 654 27.62 27.14 22.31
C SER A 654 27.34 27.01 23.82
N ASP A 655 26.54 27.91 24.39
CA ASP A 655 26.13 27.87 25.81
C ASP A 655 25.14 26.72 26.09
N PHE A 656 24.42 26.20 25.08
CA PHE A 656 23.43 25.12 25.26
C PHE A 656 23.51 23.98 24.22
N LEU A 657 24.02 24.23 23.01
CA LEU A 657 24.30 23.20 22.02
C LEU A 657 25.75 22.71 22.14
N ARG A 658 25.93 21.39 22.13
CA ARG A 658 27.27 20.77 22.09
C ARG A 658 27.95 21.08 20.75
N PRO A 659 29.29 21.26 20.69
CA PRO A 659 30.01 21.55 19.45
C PRO A 659 29.76 20.53 18.33
N GLU A 660 29.57 19.25 18.69
CA GLU A 660 29.20 18.19 17.75
C GLU A 660 27.87 18.44 17.04
N PHE A 661 26.89 19.07 17.70
CA PHE A 661 25.62 19.45 17.08
C PHE A 661 25.83 20.56 16.05
N ILE A 662 26.57 21.61 16.42
CA ILE A 662 26.81 22.77 15.56
C ILE A 662 27.61 22.35 14.30
N ALA A 663 28.55 21.41 14.44
CA ALA A 663 29.35 20.86 13.33
C ALA A 663 28.59 19.93 12.38
N ARG A 664 27.31 19.64 12.64
CA ARG A 664 26.42 18.81 11.79
C ARG A 664 25.41 19.62 10.98
N VAL A 665 25.30 20.90 11.26
CA VAL A 665 24.41 21.84 10.56
C VAL A 665 25.16 22.47 9.39
N ASP A 666 24.52 22.61 8.22
CA ASP A 666 25.16 23.18 7.03
C ASP A 666 25.47 24.68 7.20
N GLU A 667 24.52 25.46 7.74
CA GLU A 667 24.71 26.89 7.99
C GLU A 667 24.03 27.37 9.29
N VAL A 668 24.75 28.21 10.04
CA VAL A 668 24.18 29.04 11.12
C VAL A 668 23.91 30.43 10.55
N VAL A 669 22.63 30.80 10.50
CA VAL A 669 22.11 32.00 9.86
C VAL A 669 21.70 33.01 10.93
N ALA A 670 22.43 34.11 11.01
CA ALA A 670 22.15 35.22 11.93
C ALA A 670 21.22 36.24 11.25
N PHE A 671 20.09 36.54 11.89
CA PHE A 671 19.15 37.57 11.45
C PHE A 671 19.50 38.90 12.10
N ARG A 672 19.63 39.95 11.28
CA ARG A 672 19.87 41.31 11.80
C ARG A 672 18.60 41.92 12.39
N PRO A 673 18.71 42.88 13.34
CA PRO A 673 17.61 43.79 13.65
C PRO A 673 17.14 44.53 12.39
N LEU A 674 15.83 44.69 12.28
CA LEU A 674 15.18 45.43 11.19
C LEU A 674 15.24 46.94 11.49
N ASP A 675 15.49 47.75 10.47
CA ASP A 675 15.49 49.21 10.54
C ASP A 675 14.13 49.82 10.14
N GLU A 676 14.01 51.15 10.21
CA GLU A 676 12.73 51.84 9.91
C GLU A 676 12.34 51.74 8.41
N GLU A 677 13.31 51.59 7.50
CA GLU A 677 13.06 51.38 6.07
C GLU A 677 12.56 49.95 5.79
N ASP A 678 13.14 48.94 6.45
CA ASP A 678 12.62 47.57 6.44
C ASP A 678 11.16 47.55 6.93
N PHE A 679 10.85 48.22 8.05
CA PHE A 679 9.48 48.30 8.56
C PHE A 679 8.52 48.94 7.54
N LYS A 680 8.93 49.99 6.82
CA LYS A 680 8.13 50.62 5.75
C LYS A 680 7.88 49.66 4.58
N ARG A 681 8.90 48.91 4.16
CA ARG A 681 8.79 47.89 3.09
C ARG A 681 7.93 46.69 3.50
N ILE A 682 8.05 46.22 4.75
CA ILE A 682 7.21 45.15 5.29
C ILE A 682 5.74 45.61 5.41
N ALA A 683 5.50 46.86 5.83
CA ALA A 683 4.15 47.42 5.85
C ALA A 683 3.51 47.40 4.45
N ALA A 684 4.26 47.69 3.38
CA ALA A 684 3.75 47.63 2.01
C ALA A 684 3.32 46.21 1.60
N LEU A 685 4.15 45.20 1.88
CA LEU A 685 3.79 43.79 1.64
C LEU A 685 2.50 43.40 2.37
N MET A 686 2.37 43.81 3.63
CA MET A 686 1.19 43.48 4.46
C MET A 686 -0.09 44.22 4.01
N LEU A 687 0.02 45.43 3.49
CA LEU A 687 -1.11 46.13 2.86
C LEU A 687 -1.46 45.53 1.49
N ASP A 688 -0.51 44.93 0.80
CA ASP A 688 -0.74 44.21 -0.46
C ASP A 688 -1.44 42.85 -0.24
N GLU A 689 -1.20 42.17 0.90
CA GLU A 689 -1.99 41.00 1.31
C GLU A 689 -3.50 41.28 1.35
N LEU A 690 -3.91 42.51 1.69
CA LEU A 690 -5.33 42.92 1.75
C LEU A 690 -5.99 43.06 0.38
N LYS A 691 -5.22 43.26 -0.70
CA LYS A 691 -5.77 43.52 -2.05
C LYS A 691 -6.56 42.33 -2.60
N GLY A 692 -6.13 41.10 -2.33
CA GLY A 692 -6.81 39.87 -2.78
C GLY A 692 -8.20 39.71 -2.16
N PRO A 693 -8.31 39.60 -0.81
CA PRO A 693 -9.59 39.46 -0.11
C PRO A 693 -10.57 40.63 -0.33
N LEU A 694 -10.07 41.83 -0.64
CA LEU A 694 -10.92 42.98 -1.01
C LEU A 694 -11.38 42.89 -2.47
N ALA A 695 -10.52 42.46 -3.41
CA ALA A 695 -10.89 42.26 -4.80
C ALA A 695 -11.94 41.15 -5.00
N GLU A 696 -11.91 40.08 -4.19
CA GLU A 696 -12.97 39.06 -4.14
C GLU A 696 -14.35 39.64 -3.77
N LYS A 697 -14.36 40.74 -3.01
CA LYS A 697 -15.57 41.52 -2.66
C LYS A 697 -15.90 42.63 -3.66
N GLY A 698 -15.18 42.69 -4.79
CA GLY A 698 -15.32 43.74 -5.81
C GLY A 698 -14.63 45.07 -5.49
N ILE A 699 -13.87 45.16 -4.38
CA ILE A 699 -13.31 46.40 -3.85
C ILE A 699 -11.87 46.58 -4.33
N LYS A 700 -11.59 47.66 -5.06
CA LYS A 700 -10.23 48.00 -5.45
C LYS A 700 -9.52 48.78 -4.35
N PHE A 701 -8.57 48.13 -3.68
CA PHE A 701 -7.80 48.74 -2.59
C PHE A 701 -6.51 49.44 -3.05
N ALA A 702 -6.27 50.64 -2.52
CA ALA A 702 -5.06 51.42 -2.73
C ALA A 702 -4.63 52.15 -1.44
N TYR A 703 -3.36 52.56 -1.35
CA TYR A 703 -2.84 53.33 -0.21
C TYR A 703 -1.80 54.37 -0.64
N THR A 704 -1.47 55.29 0.27
CA THR A 704 -0.42 56.32 0.08
C THR A 704 0.91 55.89 0.69
N GLU A 705 2.02 56.47 0.21
CA GLU A 705 3.36 56.18 0.75
C GLU A 705 3.54 56.74 2.18
N GLU A 706 2.87 57.84 2.49
CA GLU A 706 2.81 58.45 3.83
C GLU A 706 2.23 57.48 4.87
N LEU A 707 1.20 56.71 4.49
CA LEU A 707 0.61 55.67 5.33
C LEU A 707 1.65 54.63 5.77
N LEU A 708 2.51 54.19 4.84
CA LEU A 708 3.57 53.23 5.13
C LEU A 708 4.56 53.78 6.16
N ALA A 709 4.97 55.05 6.01
CA ALA A 709 5.91 55.70 6.92
C ALA A 709 5.32 55.85 8.34
N TYR A 710 4.04 56.18 8.46
CA TYR A 710 3.35 56.27 9.76
C TYR A 710 3.23 54.89 10.44
N ILE A 711 2.78 53.87 9.71
CA ILE A 711 2.65 52.51 10.24
C ILE A 711 4.01 51.97 10.70
N ALA A 712 5.07 52.20 9.91
CA ALA A 712 6.44 51.87 10.28
C ALA A 712 6.87 52.57 11.57
N LYS A 713 6.80 53.91 11.62
CA LYS A 713 7.19 54.73 12.77
C LYS A 713 6.42 54.38 14.06
N LYS A 714 5.14 53.99 13.93
CA LYS A 714 4.28 53.60 15.06
C LYS A 714 4.51 52.17 15.54
N ALA A 715 5.11 51.30 14.73
CA ALA A 715 5.50 49.94 15.09
C ALA A 715 6.97 49.85 15.54
N TYR A 716 7.84 50.71 15.01
CA TYR A 716 9.27 50.71 15.30
C TYR A 716 9.58 50.98 16.79
N GLY A 717 10.70 50.45 17.28
CA GLY A 717 11.14 50.57 18.68
C GLY A 717 10.35 49.75 19.71
N LYS A 718 9.30 49.02 19.32
CA LYS A 718 8.56 48.10 20.21
C LYS A 718 9.25 46.75 20.38
N LYS A 719 8.90 46.04 21.45
CA LYS A 719 9.57 44.79 21.87
C LYS A 719 9.31 43.57 20.98
N SER A 720 8.32 43.59 20.07
CA SER A 720 7.94 42.40 19.28
C SER A 720 8.37 42.44 17.81
N GLY A 721 9.20 43.42 17.43
CA GLY A 721 9.71 43.56 16.05
C GLY A 721 8.59 43.81 15.05
N ALA A 722 8.69 43.26 13.85
CA ALA A 722 7.68 43.44 12.80
C ALA A 722 6.29 42.89 13.16
N ARG A 723 6.13 42.09 14.22
CA ARG A 723 4.80 41.65 14.72
C ARG A 723 3.91 42.83 15.14
N ASP A 724 4.53 43.93 15.57
CA ASP A 724 3.80 45.15 15.94
C ASP A 724 3.15 45.83 14.72
N LEU A 725 3.67 45.66 13.50
CA LEU A 725 3.05 46.15 12.25
C LEU A 725 1.66 45.54 12.05
N ARG A 726 1.52 44.21 12.20
CA ARG A 726 0.21 43.52 12.06
C ARG A 726 -0.80 44.02 13.11
N THR A 727 -0.32 44.39 14.28
CA THR A 727 -1.18 44.92 15.36
C THR A 727 -1.66 46.34 15.06
N VAL A 728 -0.82 47.18 14.43
CA VAL A 728 -1.21 48.54 13.98
C VAL A 728 -2.16 48.45 12.79
N ILE A 729 -1.81 47.69 11.75
CA ILE A 729 -2.64 47.50 10.54
C ILE A 729 -4.03 46.98 10.91
N ARG A 730 -4.12 45.93 11.76
CA ARG A 730 -5.42 45.41 12.17
C ARG A 730 -6.26 46.47 12.89
N LYS A 731 -5.70 47.11 13.93
CA LYS A 731 -6.45 48.01 14.82
C LYS A 731 -6.85 49.34 14.20
N GLU A 732 -6.08 49.85 13.24
CA GLU A 732 -6.23 51.22 12.73
C GLU A 732 -6.63 51.27 11.25
N LEU A 733 -6.67 50.11 10.57
CA LEU A 733 -7.07 50.00 9.18
C LEU A 733 -8.06 48.85 8.94
N GLU A 734 -7.76 47.61 9.33
CA GLU A 734 -8.68 46.48 9.08
C GLU A 734 -9.99 46.61 9.87
N ASP A 735 -9.93 47.05 11.14
CA ASP A 735 -11.11 47.28 11.99
C ASP A 735 -12.03 48.36 11.38
N GLU A 736 -11.47 49.42 10.79
CA GLU A 736 -12.22 50.49 10.10
C GLU A 736 -12.79 50.02 8.74
N ILE A 737 -12.02 49.25 7.96
CA ILE A 737 -12.53 48.60 6.73
C ILE A 737 -13.70 47.67 7.06
N CYS A 738 -13.59 46.88 8.13
CA CYS A 738 -14.67 46.01 8.59
C CYS A 738 -15.90 46.83 9.03
N LEU A 739 -15.71 47.94 9.74
CA LEU A 739 -16.79 48.82 10.17
C LEU A 739 -17.60 49.34 8.97
N ILE A 740 -16.93 49.83 7.92
CA ILE A 740 -17.58 50.33 6.70
C ILE A 740 -18.38 49.21 6.02
N LEU A 741 -17.79 48.03 5.86
CA LEU A 741 -18.44 46.89 5.18
C LEU A 741 -19.60 46.27 5.97
N VAL A 742 -19.65 46.48 7.28
CA VAL A 742 -20.76 46.04 8.14
C VAL A 742 -21.87 47.10 8.20
N GLN A 743 -21.55 48.39 7.99
CA GLN A 743 -22.53 49.48 7.97
C GLN A 743 -23.37 49.54 6.69
N ASP A 744 -22.77 49.23 5.52
CA ASP A 744 -23.50 49.09 4.25
C ASP A 744 -23.12 47.77 3.56
N PRO A 745 -23.71 46.64 3.98
CA PRO A 745 -23.39 45.32 3.43
C PRO A 745 -23.94 45.11 2.01
N ASP A 746 -24.94 45.88 1.60
CA ASP A 746 -25.60 45.76 0.30
C ASP A 746 -24.91 46.62 -0.79
N HIS A 747 -24.16 47.66 -0.42
CA HIS A 747 -23.43 48.54 -1.34
C HIS A 747 -21.95 48.71 -0.94
N PRO A 748 -21.11 47.67 -1.05
CA PRO A 748 -19.67 47.80 -0.84
C PRO A 748 -19.06 48.82 -1.83
N PRO A 749 -18.15 49.70 -1.38
CA PRO A 749 -17.57 50.74 -2.23
C PRO A 749 -16.66 50.13 -3.31
N ALA A 750 -16.72 50.66 -4.53
CA ALA A 750 -15.93 50.15 -5.65
C ALA A 750 -14.43 50.44 -5.48
N LEU A 751 -14.09 51.55 -4.81
CA LEU A 751 -12.73 51.93 -4.46
C LEU A 751 -12.60 52.20 -2.96
N MET A 752 -11.57 51.63 -2.34
CA MET A 752 -11.08 52.04 -1.02
C MET A 752 -9.64 52.54 -1.14
N LYS A 753 -9.39 53.80 -0.76
CA LYS A 753 -8.05 54.36 -0.64
C LYS A 753 -7.73 54.69 0.81
N ALA A 754 -6.65 54.13 1.34
CA ALA A 754 -6.14 54.45 2.67
C ALA A 754 -5.09 55.57 2.62
N GLY A 755 -5.20 56.54 3.52
CA GLY A 755 -4.22 57.63 3.67
C GLY A 755 -4.15 58.16 5.09
N ILE A 756 -3.48 59.29 5.27
CA ILE A 756 -3.37 59.98 6.55
C ILE A 756 -4.05 61.35 6.46
N GLU A 757 -4.74 61.73 7.53
CA GLU A 757 -5.18 63.09 7.78
C GLU A 757 -5.12 63.34 9.30
N GLU A 758 -4.60 64.49 9.74
CA GLU A 758 -4.48 64.86 11.17
C GLU A 758 -3.85 63.77 12.09
N ASP A 759 -2.73 63.17 11.66
CA ASP A 759 -2.03 62.07 12.35
C ASP A 759 -2.90 60.81 12.61
N LYS A 760 -3.99 60.63 11.86
CA LYS A 760 -4.84 59.43 11.89
C LYS A 760 -4.93 58.79 10.51
N ILE A 761 -5.11 57.47 10.49
CA ILE A 761 -5.46 56.75 9.27
C ILE A 761 -6.89 57.13 8.87
N LYS A 762 -7.10 57.42 7.59
CA LYS A 762 -8.41 57.72 7.02
C LYS A 762 -8.64 56.91 5.75
N LEU A 763 -9.83 56.33 5.66
CA LEU A 763 -10.33 55.63 4.47
C LEU A 763 -11.17 56.58 3.63
N TYR A 764 -10.85 56.63 2.34
CA TYR A 764 -11.61 57.34 1.32
C TYR A 764 -12.31 56.29 0.45
N THR A 765 -13.65 56.27 0.51
CA THR A 765 -14.52 55.38 -0.26
C THR A 765 -15.13 56.12 -1.45
N ASN A 766 -15.33 55.41 -2.57
CA ASN A 766 -15.99 55.93 -3.77
C ASN A 766 -16.57 54.81 -4.65
#